data_AF-A0A1G3ABT1-F1
#
_entry.id   AF-A0A1G3ABT1-F1
#
_cell.length_a   1.000
_cell.length_b   1.000
_cell.length_c   1.000
_cell.angle_alpha   90.00
_cell.angle_beta   90.00
_cell.angle_gamma   90.00
#
_symmetry.space_group_name_H-M   'P 1'
#
loop_
_entity.id
_entity.type
_entity.pdbx_description
1 polymer ?
#
loop_
_entity_poly.entity_id
_entity_poly.type
_entity_poly.pdbx_seq_one_letter_code
_entity_poly.pdbx_strand_id
1 'polypeptide(L)'
;MRRACLSSWLARCAPFATAVLWIAVTLAGAPVGAEDALAETTSLKLVPADTGLYVAWLRNKEQAEHVLHSKAFARLQEIPVVQMGWFFLQAQWQSTDNEFIAAARDWVQREENRSLIELLADALSTEVFVYGGEEYASQIGFLMRLNQAMNLAQFQGLATGQAPAAVVVQRVLEIVTEHADNLAIPDTVVGFRLDNTERATAQLTRLEELLGEVLDGHPGLKGRLQRETLGGAEFLTLRLDGSLIPWDALPTDKLAVDAATIERLTAKLKQMKLTISVGVRDNYLLWSIGESNEHLTTPIPDQRLIDRKELAPLRDHAGEPFTSIAYVSEPLMKEISAADRQIDDLVALAENLLPLAELTQAQKEALIRDARELGNDIKRYLPTPGAVLGFTFLSPRGYEGYSYSWARNAPLDGSQPLSILEHVGGRPLMFYVTRGKSSPEDYDLLAKWAERIACHVDQIAAAQLGGPEREMYEKLRPELIALGKRLDRTIRDQFLPAFADRQAALVVDARSRSSQWHAAMPRSEQPLPILELALMHALRDAELYHQGCVECLGLANQLLEVLHSAAPDQVPKVKLPQPESRKLAVGEVRAYPLPPAWGVDAQIAPNMGWSDDVAVLSLVPAQTERLLAETPLEAPPLLSNCQERPLAVAAYCHWAGLIDAAAPWIDYAVDEWLATGATGDDAPNGSPAGGAIKDQIHTGLAILKCLREIASVTYVEQDAQVTRYEWHFQDLE
;
A
#
# COMPACT_ATOMS: atom_id res chain seq x y z
N MET A 1 -2.24 -38.00 -5.12
CA MET A 1 -1.27 -37.02 -5.68
C MET A 1 -1.85 -36.20 -6.84
N ARG A 2 -2.10 -36.72 -8.06
CA ARG A 2 -2.48 -35.89 -9.24
C ARG A 2 -3.72 -34.96 -9.11
N ARG A 3 -4.58 -35.10 -8.09
CA ARG A 3 -5.69 -34.16 -7.79
C ARG A 3 -5.32 -32.93 -6.93
N ALA A 4 -4.12 -32.86 -6.38
CA ALA A 4 -3.72 -31.79 -5.44
C ALA A 4 -3.13 -30.54 -6.12
N CYS A 5 -2.71 -30.62 -7.38
CA CYS A 5 -1.96 -29.53 -8.03
C CYS A 5 -2.83 -28.44 -8.67
N LEU A 6 -4.07 -28.75 -9.11
CA LEU A 6 -4.95 -27.75 -9.74
C LEU A 6 -5.52 -26.76 -8.72
N SER A 7 -6.00 -27.24 -7.57
CA SER A 7 -6.53 -26.36 -6.51
C SER A 7 -5.46 -25.43 -5.94
N SER A 8 -4.20 -25.86 -5.88
CA SER A 8 -3.07 -25.01 -5.46
C SER A 8 -2.67 -23.94 -6.48
N TRP A 9 -3.16 -23.98 -7.72
CA TRP A 9 -2.81 -22.99 -8.75
C TRP A 9 -3.76 -21.78 -8.68
N LEU A 10 -5.07 -22.03 -8.72
CA LEU A 10 -6.11 -20.98 -8.57
C LEU A 10 -5.99 -20.24 -7.24
N ALA A 11 -5.75 -20.97 -6.13
CA ALA A 11 -5.56 -20.36 -4.81
C ALA A 11 -4.27 -19.52 -4.66
N ARG A 12 -3.34 -19.57 -5.63
CA ARG A 12 -2.09 -18.79 -5.64
C ARG A 12 -2.09 -17.59 -6.58
N CYS A 13 -3.13 -17.41 -7.39
CA CYS A 13 -3.31 -16.21 -8.21
C CYS A 13 -3.99 -15.07 -7.43
N ALA A 14 -4.82 -15.40 -6.42
CA ALA A 14 -5.52 -14.44 -5.57
C ALA A 14 -4.66 -13.31 -4.94
N PRO A 15 -3.45 -13.56 -4.38
CA PRO A 15 -2.64 -12.50 -3.76
C PRO A 15 -1.97 -11.53 -4.76
N PHE A 16 -2.03 -11.77 -6.07
CA PHE A 16 -1.52 -10.80 -7.05
C PHE A 16 -2.46 -9.60 -7.21
N ALA A 17 -3.77 -9.76 -6.99
CA ALA A 17 -4.75 -8.68 -7.12
C ALA A 17 -4.57 -7.57 -6.06
N THR A 18 -4.18 -7.95 -4.83
CA THR A 18 -4.00 -6.98 -3.72
C THR A 18 -2.65 -6.26 -3.73
N ALA A 19 -1.64 -6.76 -4.45
CA ALA A 19 -0.36 -6.08 -4.59
C ALA A 19 -0.37 -4.97 -5.65
N VAL A 20 -1.19 -5.12 -6.70
CA VAL A 20 -1.29 -4.15 -7.82
C VAL A 20 -2.07 -2.87 -7.41
N LEU A 21 -2.97 -2.98 -6.43
CA LEU A 21 -3.88 -1.90 -6.02
C LEU A 21 -3.22 -0.70 -5.31
N TRP A 22 -1.90 -0.71 -5.10
CA TRP A 22 -1.15 0.35 -4.40
C TRP A 22 -0.27 1.23 -5.31
N ILE A 23 -0.26 1.00 -6.62
CA ILE A 23 0.60 1.72 -7.59
C ILE A 23 -0.23 2.55 -8.58
N ALA A 24 -1.38 2.03 -9.03
CA ALA A 24 -2.18 2.63 -10.09
C ALA A 24 -3.27 3.59 -9.55
N VAL A 25 -2.86 4.83 -9.28
CA VAL A 25 -3.65 6.01 -9.71
C VAL A 25 -2.84 6.62 -10.91
N THR A 26 -3.25 7.55 -11.82
CA THR A 26 -3.21 9.02 -11.62
C THR A 26 -3.70 10.00 -12.87
N LEU A 27 -4.56 11.10 -12.73
CA LEU A 27 -5.14 12.37 -13.50
C LEU A 27 -4.91 12.91 -14.96
N ALA A 28 -5.65 14.00 -15.34
CA ALA A 28 -5.37 15.00 -16.42
C ALA A 28 -6.24 16.29 -16.42
N GLY A 29 -5.77 17.38 -17.05
CA GLY A 29 -6.48 18.68 -17.08
C GLY A 29 -6.32 19.50 -18.38
N ALA A 30 -7.42 19.88 -19.04
CA ALA A 30 -7.51 20.82 -20.19
C ALA A 30 -7.82 20.21 -21.61
N PRO A 31 -9.08 20.00 -22.09
CA PRO A 31 -9.35 19.27 -23.34
C PRO A 31 -9.61 20.11 -24.61
N VAL A 32 -9.53 19.45 -25.78
CA VAL A 32 -10.45 19.66 -26.93
C VAL A 32 -10.74 18.33 -27.64
N GLY A 33 -12.03 18.00 -27.88
CA GLY A 33 -12.45 17.04 -28.92
C GLY A 33 -12.21 15.53 -28.67
N ALA A 34 -11.94 15.15 -27.42
CA ALA A 34 -11.31 13.88 -27.07
C ALA A 34 -12.22 12.67 -26.82
N GLU A 35 -13.51 12.88 -26.61
CA GLU A 35 -14.44 11.89 -26.05
C GLU A 35 -14.68 10.69 -26.99
N ASP A 36 -14.94 10.96 -28.27
CA ASP A 36 -15.07 9.92 -29.31
C ASP A 36 -13.78 9.12 -29.50
N ALA A 37 -12.62 9.78 -29.41
CA ALA A 37 -11.33 9.15 -29.62
C ALA A 37 -11.08 8.06 -28.57
N LEU A 38 -11.21 8.36 -27.27
CA LEU A 38 -10.98 7.36 -26.23
C LEU A 38 -12.03 6.27 -26.18
N ALA A 39 -13.29 6.59 -26.46
CA ALA A 39 -14.34 5.59 -26.57
C ALA A 39 -14.02 4.59 -27.69
N GLU A 40 -13.59 5.06 -28.87
CA GLU A 40 -13.28 4.17 -29.98
C GLU A 40 -11.95 3.42 -29.85
N THR A 41 -10.93 4.05 -29.26
CA THR A 41 -9.58 3.48 -29.13
C THR A 41 -9.34 2.66 -27.88
N THR A 42 -10.31 2.48 -26.98
CA THR A 42 -10.18 1.65 -25.77
C THR A 42 -11.42 0.76 -25.54
N SER A 43 -11.36 -0.07 -24.51
CA SER A 43 -12.46 -0.89 -24.02
C SER A 43 -13.57 -0.10 -23.35
N LEU A 44 -13.37 1.19 -23.02
CA LEU A 44 -14.35 2.02 -22.30
C LEU A 44 -15.72 2.14 -22.99
N LYS A 45 -15.82 1.93 -24.31
CA LYS A 45 -17.11 1.82 -25.02
C LYS A 45 -17.94 0.57 -24.65
N LEU A 46 -17.33 -0.43 -24.05
CA LEU A 46 -17.95 -1.70 -23.64
C LEU A 46 -18.29 -1.75 -22.15
N VAL A 47 -17.94 -0.73 -21.37
CA VAL A 47 -18.03 -0.72 -19.90
C VAL A 47 -19.25 0.11 -19.45
N PRO A 48 -20.26 -0.48 -18.79
CA PRO A 48 -21.47 0.22 -18.36
C PRO A 48 -21.25 1.33 -17.32
N ALA A 49 -22.17 2.30 -17.23
CA ALA A 49 -22.10 3.43 -16.29
C ALA A 49 -22.52 3.12 -14.84
N ASP A 50 -22.76 1.86 -14.46
CA ASP A 50 -22.97 1.39 -13.08
C ASP A 50 -21.67 0.83 -12.45
N THR A 51 -20.82 0.18 -13.24
CA THR A 51 -19.46 -0.34 -12.94
C THR A 51 -18.83 0.18 -11.65
N GLY A 52 -18.62 -0.74 -10.69
CA GLY A 52 -17.99 -0.46 -9.41
C GLY A 52 -16.45 -0.38 -9.49
N LEU A 53 -15.86 -1.23 -10.33
CA LEU A 53 -14.40 -1.35 -10.53
C LEU A 53 -14.09 -1.44 -12.02
N TYR A 54 -13.07 -0.71 -12.49
CA TYR A 54 -12.49 -0.89 -13.82
C TYR A 54 -10.97 -0.76 -13.77
N VAL A 55 -10.25 -1.63 -14.46
CA VAL A 55 -8.80 -1.55 -14.68
C VAL A 55 -8.48 -1.99 -16.10
N ALA A 56 -7.64 -1.24 -16.81
CA ALA A 56 -7.10 -1.62 -18.11
C ALA A 56 -5.57 -1.41 -18.16
N TRP A 57 -4.88 -2.31 -18.84
CA TRP A 57 -3.46 -2.24 -19.20
C TRP A 57 -3.34 -2.20 -20.72
N LEU A 58 -2.71 -1.16 -21.25
CA LEU A 58 -2.70 -0.82 -22.66
C LEU A 58 -1.27 -0.77 -23.20
N ARG A 59 -1.10 -1.03 -24.50
CA ARG A 59 0.19 -0.92 -25.22
C ARG A 59 1.27 -1.85 -24.59
N ASN A 60 0.84 -2.97 -24.01
CA ASN A 60 1.67 -3.89 -23.21
C ASN A 60 2.84 -4.46 -24.02
N LYS A 61 2.60 -4.83 -25.28
CA LYS A 61 3.63 -5.30 -26.21
C LYS A 61 4.68 -4.22 -26.48
N GLU A 62 4.27 -2.97 -26.68
CA GLU A 62 5.19 -1.85 -26.91
C GLU A 62 6.05 -1.57 -25.68
N GLN A 63 5.44 -1.57 -24.48
CA GLN A 63 6.18 -1.49 -23.21
C GLN A 63 7.18 -2.65 -23.05
N ALA A 64 6.78 -3.88 -23.40
CA ALA A 64 7.68 -5.04 -23.39
C ALA A 64 8.80 -4.93 -24.45
N GLU A 65 8.50 -4.44 -25.66
CA GLU A 65 9.48 -4.23 -26.72
C GLU A 65 10.48 -3.11 -26.36
N HIS A 66 10.06 -2.05 -25.66
CA HIS A 66 10.98 -1.06 -25.10
C HIS A 66 11.98 -1.68 -24.11
N VAL A 67 11.53 -2.59 -23.24
CA VAL A 67 12.42 -3.32 -22.33
C VAL A 67 13.32 -4.30 -23.09
N LEU A 68 12.76 -5.12 -23.98
CA LEU A 68 13.49 -6.17 -24.70
C LEU A 68 14.57 -5.63 -25.67
N HIS A 69 14.41 -4.41 -26.17
CA HIS A 69 15.40 -3.75 -27.02
C HIS A 69 16.32 -2.78 -26.25
N SER A 70 16.17 -2.64 -24.94
CA SER A 70 17.05 -1.81 -24.10
C SER A 70 18.45 -2.41 -23.95
N LYS A 71 19.46 -1.55 -23.83
CA LYS A 71 20.81 -1.94 -23.44
C LYS A 71 20.83 -2.51 -22.02
N ALA A 72 19.97 -2.03 -21.12
CA ALA A 72 19.76 -2.60 -19.80
C ALA A 72 19.42 -4.11 -19.87
N PHE A 73 18.52 -4.50 -20.78
CA PHE A 73 18.16 -5.91 -20.99
C PHE A 73 19.26 -6.70 -21.72
N ALA A 74 19.92 -6.12 -22.73
CA ALA A 74 21.09 -6.75 -23.34
C ALA A 74 22.20 -7.02 -22.31
N ARG A 75 22.47 -6.04 -21.43
CA ARG A 75 23.45 -6.14 -20.34
C ARG A 75 23.02 -7.12 -19.24
N LEU A 76 21.71 -7.30 -19.00
CA LEU A 76 21.19 -8.37 -18.14
C LEU A 76 21.50 -9.76 -18.71
N GLN A 77 21.41 -9.93 -20.05
CA GLN A 77 21.78 -11.18 -20.74
C GLN A 77 23.29 -11.45 -20.77
N GLU A 78 24.14 -10.45 -20.49
CA GLU A 78 25.59 -10.63 -20.35
C GLU A 78 26.02 -11.19 -18.98
N ILE A 79 25.14 -11.18 -17.97
CA ILE A 79 25.47 -11.65 -16.62
C ILE A 79 25.62 -13.19 -16.60
N PRO A 80 26.78 -13.76 -16.20
CA PRO A 80 27.03 -15.21 -16.22
C PRO A 80 25.98 -16.07 -15.51
N VAL A 81 25.43 -15.64 -14.36
CA VAL A 81 24.36 -16.40 -13.69
C VAL A 81 23.04 -16.42 -14.49
N VAL A 82 22.74 -15.36 -15.25
CA VAL A 82 21.58 -15.29 -16.14
C VAL A 82 21.79 -16.19 -17.35
N GLN A 83 22.97 -16.17 -17.96
CA GLN A 83 23.34 -17.07 -19.07
C GLN A 83 23.29 -18.54 -18.65
N MET A 84 23.82 -18.87 -17.47
CA MET A 84 23.77 -20.22 -16.90
C MET A 84 22.33 -20.65 -16.60
N GLY A 85 21.50 -19.77 -16.03
CA GLY A 85 20.08 -20.02 -15.80
C GLY A 85 19.31 -20.27 -17.11
N TRP A 86 19.55 -19.46 -18.13
CA TRP A 86 18.97 -19.62 -19.47
C TRP A 86 19.41 -20.95 -20.13
N PHE A 87 20.69 -21.29 -20.03
CA PHE A 87 21.21 -22.57 -20.51
C PHE A 87 20.56 -23.77 -19.79
N PHE A 88 20.37 -23.70 -18.46
CA PHE A 88 19.67 -24.75 -17.74
C PHE A 88 18.19 -24.87 -18.14
N LEU A 89 17.48 -23.75 -18.35
CA LEU A 89 16.11 -23.76 -18.87
C LEU A 89 16.03 -24.37 -20.28
N GLN A 90 16.96 -24.00 -21.18
CA GLN A 90 17.04 -24.55 -22.53
C GLN A 90 17.39 -26.05 -22.52
N ALA A 91 18.32 -26.48 -21.67
CA ALA A 91 18.69 -27.88 -21.51
C ALA A 91 17.53 -28.72 -20.93
N GLN A 92 16.78 -28.19 -19.96
CA GLN A 92 15.56 -28.84 -19.45
C GLN A 92 14.47 -28.93 -20.53
N TRP A 93 14.27 -27.88 -21.34
CA TRP A 93 13.32 -27.87 -22.46
C TRP A 93 13.69 -28.85 -23.58
N GLN A 94 14.98 -29.10 -23.79
CA GLN A 94 15.48 -30.07 -24.77
C GLN A 94 15.53 -31.52 -24.23
N SER A 95 15.71 -31.71 -22.92
CA SER A 95 15.68 -33.03 -22.26
C SER A 95 14.39 -33.80 -22.57
N THR A 96 14.51 -35.13 -22.57
CA THR A 96 13.40 -36.09 -22.63
C THR A 96 13.13 -36.78 -21.29
N ASP A 97 13.95 -36.50 -20.28
CA ASP A 97 13.98 -37.24 -18.99
C ASP A 97 12.85 -36.79 -18.05
N ASN A 98 12.27 -35.62 -18.32
CA ASN A 98 11.10 -35.10 -17.63
C ASN A 98 9.85 -35.25 -18.52
N GLU A 99 9.02 -36.26 -18.25
CA GLU A 99 7.78 -36.56 -18.98
C GLU A 99 6.86 -35.33 -19.13
N PHE A 100 6.80 -34.45 -18.13
CA PHE A 100 5.97 -33.25 -18.17
C PHE A 100 6.48 -32.22 -19.17
N ILE A 101 7.80 -32.01 -19.23
CA ILE A 101 8.41 -31.06 -20.18
C ILE A 101 8.34 -31.61 -21.60
N ALA A 102 8.58 -32.92 -21.79
CA ALA A 102 8.39 -33.57 -23.08
C ALA A 102 6.94 -33.43 -23.57
N ALA A 103 5.95 -33.75 -22.73
CA ALA A 103 4.53 -33.60 -23.07
C ALA A 103 4.13 -32.14 -23.33
N ALA A 104 4.68 -31.17 -22.59
CA ALA A 104 4.44 -29.75 -22.83
C ALA A 104 5.03 -29.29 -24.17
N ARG A 105 6.25 -29.70 -24.51
CA ARG A 105 6.90 -29.41 -25.80
C ARG A 105 6.13 -30.02 -26.97
N ASP A 106 5.72 -31.27 -26.85
CA ASP A 106 4.94 -31.98 -27.88
C ASP A 106 3.51 -31.45 -27.99
N TRP A 107 2.99 -30.79 -26.94
CA TRP A 107 1.74 -30.00 -26.99
C TRP A 107 1.97 -28.67 -27.74
N VAL A 108 3.03 -27.91 -27.43
CA VAL A 108 3.39 -26.65 -28.12
C VAL A 108 3.68 -26.85 -29.61
N GLN A 109 4.11 -28.04 -30.04
CA GLN A 109 4.38 -28.33 -31.45
C GLN A 109 3.13 -28.58 -32.31
N ARG A 110 1.94 -28.76 -31.72
CA ARG A 110 0.69 -28.97 -32.48
C ARG A 110 0.16 -27.65 -33.01
N GLU A 111 -0.32 -27.63 -34.24
CA GLU A 111 -0.68 -26.40 -34.94
C GLU A 111 -1.85 -25.66 -34.27
N GLU A 112 -2.84 -26.41 -33.75
CA GLU A 112 -3.97 -25.85 -33.03
C GLU A 112 -3.55 -25.21 -31.70
N ASN A 113 -2.44 -25.68 -31.11
CA ASN A 113 -1.87 -25.13 -29.87
C ASN A 113 -0.95 -23.94 -30.15
N ARG A 114 -0.23 -23.93 -31.28
CA ARG A 114 0.48 -22.72 -31.76
C ARG A 114 -0.48 -21.57 -32.00
N SER A 115 -1.58 -21.85 -32.72
CA SER A 115 -2.67 -20.90 -32.91
C SER A 115 -3.24 -20.38 -31.57
N LEU A 116 -3.34 -21.24 -30.54
CA LEU A 116 -3.76 -20.81 -29.19
C LEU A 116 -2.70 -19.93 -28.50
N ILE A 117 -1.40 -20.24 -28.64
CA ILE A 117 -0.31 -19.43 -28.08
C ILE A 117 -0.23 -18.07 -28.77
N GLU A 118 -0.40 -18.02 -30.10
CA GLU A 118 -0.52 -16.77 -30.85
C GLU A 118 -1.72 -15.95 -30.39
N LEU A 119 -2.87 -16.59 -30.15
CA LEU A 119 -4.07 -15.91 -29.63
C LEU A 119 -3.82 -15.31 -28.25
N LEU A 120 -3.12 -16.04 -27.36
CA LEU A 120 -2.77 -15.54 -26.03
C LEU A 120 -1.73 -14.40 -26.08
N ALA A 121 -0.83 -14.42 -27.07
CA ALA A 121 0.11 -13.32 -27.28
C ALA A 121 -0.59 -12.06 -27.83
N ASP A 122 -1.48 -12.24 -28.80
CA ASP A 122 -2.35 -11.20 -29.40
C ASP A 122 -3.22 -10.55 -28.30
N ALA A 123 -3.99 -11.36 -27.57
CA ALA A 123 -4.85 -10.98 -26.46
C ALA A 123 -4.15 -10.16 -25.35
N LEU A 124 -2.88 -10.42 -25.07
CA LEU A 124 -2.10 -9.70 -24.06
C LEU A 124 -1.35 -8.48 -24.62
N SER A 125 -1.25 -8.32 -25.95
CA SER A 125 -0.38 -7.33 -26.59
C SER A 125 -0.91 -5.90 -26.52
N THR A 126 -2.17 -5.68 -26.91
CA THR A 126 -2.67 -4.33 -27.22
C THR A 126 -3.45 -3.71 -26.06
N GLU A 127 -4.42 -4.44 -25.50
CA GLU A 127 -5.21 -3.99 -24.35
C GLU A 127 -5.82 -5.17 -23.62
N VAL A 128 -5.67 -5.18 -22.29
CA VAL A 128 -6.32 -6.13 -21.37
C VAL A 128 -7.10 -5.31 -20.35
N PHE A 129 -8.39 -5.59 -20.17
CA PHE A 129 -9.21 -4.91 -19.17
C PHE A 129 -9.96 -5.88 -18.26
N VAL A 130 -10.33 -5.38 -17.09
CA VAL A 130 -11.24 -6.01 -16.14
C VAL A 130 -12.26 -4.96 -15.70
N TYR A 131 -13.55 -5.31 -15.69
CA TYR A 131 -14.55 -4.55 -14.94
C TYR A 131 -15.39 -5.44 -14.03
N GLY A 132 -15.93 -4.84 -12.98
CA GLY A 132 -16.88 -5.44 -12.05
C GLY A 132 -18.08 -4.53 -11.80
N GLY A 133 -19.29 -5.10 -11.73
CA GLY A 133 -20.53 -4.40 -11.43
C GLY A 133 -20.57 -3.73 -10.05
N GLU A 134 -21.66 -3.04 -9.72
CA GLU A 134 -21.79 -2.34 -8.43
C GLU A 134 -21.88 -3.30 -7.23
N GLU A 135 -22.24 -4.57 -7.46
CA GLU A 135 -22.31 -5.65 -6.48
C GLU A 135 -20.95 -5.92 -5.80
N TYR A 136 -19.84 -5.55 -6.44
CA TYR A 136 -18.51 -5.65 -5.84
C TYR A 136 -18.43 -4.94 -4.47
N ALA A 137 -19.18 -3.86 -4.25
CA ALA A 137 -19.22 -3.18 -2.97
C ALA A 137 -19.85 -4.07 -1.88
N SER A 138 -21.01 -4.66 -2.15
CA SER A 138 -21.69 -5.54 -1.19
C SER A 138 -20.90 -6.83 -0.93
N GLN A 139 -20.26 -7.38 -1.97
CA GLN A 139 -19.39 -8.57 -1.85
C GLN A 139 -18.13 -8.30 -1.03
N ILE A 140 -17.36 -7.24 -1.32
CA ILE A 140 -16.18 -6.90 -0.50
C ILE A 140 -16.58 -6.61 0.94
N GLY A 141 -17.68 -5.89 1.15
CA GLY A 141 -18.20 -5.63 2.49
C GLY A 141 -18.57 -6.90 3.27
N PHE A 142 -19.13 -7.91 2.58
CA PHE A 142 -19.44 -9.21 3.17
C PHE A 142 -18.17 -10.03 3.47
N LEU A 143 -17.20 -10.07 2.56
CA LEU A 143 -15.91 -10.75 2.77
C LEU A 143 -15.12 -10.12 3.92
N MET A 144 -15.16 -8.80 4.08
CA MET A 144 -14.54 -8.09 5.21
C MET A 144 -15.23 -8.45 6.53
N ARG A 145 -16.58 -8.47 6.58
CA ARG A 145 -17.35 -8.94 7.76
C ARG A 145 -17.02 -10.39 8.14
N LEU A 146 -16.81 -11.27 7.17
CA LEU A 146 -16.35 -12.65 7.42
C LEU A 146 -14.92 -12.69 7.99
N ASN A 147 -13.98 -11.92 7.45
CA ASN A 147 -12.60 -11.87 7.96
C ASN A 147 -12.55 -11.34 9.40
N GLN A 148 -13.22 -10.21 9.65
CA GLN A 148 -13.44 -9.61 10.97
C GLN A 148 -13.96 -10.64 11.98
N ALA A 149 -14.99 -11.40 11.63
CA ALA A 149 -15.58 -12.40 12.51
C ALA A 149 -14.66 -13.59 12.78
N MET A 150 -13.86 -14.05 11.80
CA MET A 150 -12.84 -15.07 12.03
C MET A 150 -11.77 -14.59 13.01
N ASN A 151 -11.38 -13.31 12.94
CA ASN A 151 -10.41 -12.71 13.86
C ASN A 151 -10.99 -12.58 15.28
N LEU A 152 -12.21 -12.05 15.43
CA LEU A 152 -12.89 -11.92 16.73
C LEU A 152 -13.18 -13.27 17.39
N ALA A 153 -13.56 -14.29 16.60
CA ALA A 153 -13.80 -15.64 17.09
C ALA A 153 -12.54 -16.32 17.65
N GLN A 154 -11.34 -15.98 17.17
CA GLN A 154 -10.09 -16.44 17.78
C GLN A 154 -9.89 -15.88 19.19
N PHE A 155 -10.15 -14.57 19.39
CA PHE A 155 -10.14 -13.96 20.72
C PHE A 155 -11.24 -14.51 21.64
N GLN A 156 -12.46 -14.73 21.12
CA GLN A 156 -13.55 -15.36 21.88
C GLN A 156 -13.21 -16.81 22.30
N GLY A 157 -12.52 -17.59 21.47
CA GLY A 157 -12.01 -18.92 21.83
C GLY A 157 -11.01 -18.87 22.99
N LEU A 158 -10.05 -17.95 22.94
CA LEU A 158 -9.09 -17.72 24.04
C LEU A 158 -9.79 -17.29 25.35
N ALA A 159 -10.77 -16.40 25.27
CA ALA A 159 -11.53 -15.89 26.42
C ALA A 159 -12.43 -16.94 27.09
N THR A 160 -13.00 -17.86 26.30
CA THR A 160 -13.97 -18.86 26.78
C THR A 160 -13.37 -20.25 27.03
N GLY A 161 -12.10 -20.46 26.67
CA GLY A 161 -11.45 -21.77 26.69
C GLY A 161 -11.96 -22.75 25.62
N GLN A 162 -12.80 -22.29 24.68
CA GLN A 162 -13.31 -23.10 23.59
C GLN A 162 -12.29 -23.23 22.45
N ALA A 163 -12.29 -24.37 21.76
CA ALA A 163 -11.41 -24.60 20.62
C ALA A 163 -11.71 -23.58 19.50
N PRO A 164 -10.77 -22.68 19.12
CA PRO A 164 -11.08 -21.54 18.26
C PRO A 164 -11.70 -21.91 16.92
N ALA A 165 -11.32 -23.05 16.34
CA ALA A 165 -11.87 -23.54 15.08
C ALA A 165 -13.39 -23.80 15.13
N ALA A 166 -13.94 -24.25 16.27
CA ALA A 166 -15.38 -24.48 16.40
C ALA A 166 -16.15 -23.16 16.46
N VAL A 167 -15.65 -22.20 17.25
CA VAL A 167 -16.23 -20.85 17.37
C VAL A 167 -16.19 -20.12 16.02
N VAL A 168 -15.06 -20.20 15.31
CA VAL A 168 -14.89 -19.64 13.96
C VAL A 168 -15.93 -20.23 12.98
N VAL A 169 -16.10 -21.56 12.94
CA VAL A 169 -17.07 -22.21 12.05
C VAL A 169 -18.51 -21.78 12.38
N GLN A 170 -18.88 -21.71 13.66
CA GLN A 170 -20.19 -21.23 14.08
C GLN A 170 -20.41 -19.76 13.65
N ARG A 171 -19.49 -18.85 13.98
CA ARG A 171 -19.61 -17.42 13.63
C ARG A 171 -19.67 -17.15 12.13
N VAL A 172 -18.89 -17.89 11.34
CA VAL A 172 -18.96 -17.83 9.88
C VAL A 172 -20.35 -18.26 9.40
N LEU A 173 -20.87 -19.40 9.87
CA LEU A 173 -22.19 -19.88 9.45
C LEU A 173 -23.35 -18.97 9.92
N GLU A 174 -23.27 -18.39 11.11
CA GLU A 174 -24.20 -17.34 11.56
C GLU A 174 -24.22 -16.17 10.57
N ILE A 175 -23.06 -15.58 10.28
CA ILE A 175 -22.94 -14.39 9.40
C ILE A 175 -23.31 -14.68 7.94
N VAL A 176 -22.93 -15.84 7.38
CA VAL A 176 -23.36 -16.24 6.04
C VAL A 176 -24.89 -16.42 5.98
N THR A 177 -25.54 -16.83 7.07
CA THR A 177 -26.99 -17.05 7.06
C THR A 177 -27.81 -15.82 7.51
N GLU A 178 -27.22 -14.88 8.26
CA GLU A 178 -27.80 -13.55 8.53
C GLU A 178 -27.71 -12.63 7.31
N HIS A 179 -26.59 -12.69 6.58
CA HIS A 179 -26.36 -11.93 5.35
C HIS A 179 -26.50 -12.79 4.09
N ALA A 180 -27.35 -13.83 4.13
CA ALA A 180 -27.55 -14.75 3.01
C ALA A 180 -27.99 -14.05 1.71
N ASP A 181 -28.68 -12.92 1.79
CA ASP A 181 -29.11 -12.13 0.63
C ASP A 181 -28.01 -11.22 0.06
N ASN A 182 -26.90 -11.03 0.78
CA ASN A 182 -25.67 -10.44 0.24
C ASN A 182 -24.77 -11.50 -0.44
N LEU A 183 -25.13 -12.78 -0.42
CA LEU A 183 -24.37 -13.83 -1.09
C LEU A 183 -24.83 -13.95 -2.56
N ALA A 184 -24.09 -13.30 -3.46
CA ALA A 184 -24.33 -13.28 -4.89
C ALA A 184 -23.00 -13.48 -5.65
N ILE A 185 -23.06 -13.82 -6.93
CA ILE A 185 -21.87 -13.85 -7.81
C ILE A 185 -21.77 -12.50 -8.52
N PRO A 186 -20.76 -11.66 -8.23
CA PRO A 186 -20.69 -10.32 -8.81
C PRO A 186 -20.36 -10.40 -10.31
N ASP A 187 -21.09 -9.64 -11.11
CA ASP A 187 -20.88 -9.62 -12.57
C ASP A 187 -19.48 -9.04 -12.86
N THR A 188 -18.67 -9.85 -13.53
CA THR A 188 -17.23 -9.68 -13.73
C THR A 188 -16.88 -9.95 -15.18
N VAL A 189 -16.23 -9.01 -15.86
CA VAL A 189 -15.76 -9.20 -17.25
C VAL A 189 -14.27 -8.96 -17.32
N VAL A 190 -13.55 -9.89 -17.95
CA VAL A 190 -12.16 -9.75 -18.38
C VAL A 190 -12.16 -9.72 -19.91
N GLY A 191 -11.63 -8.66 -20.50
CA GLY A 191 -11.59 -8.49 -21.95
C GLY A 191 -10.18 -8.32 -22.48
N PHE A 192 -9.93 -8.90 -23.65
CA PHE A 192 -8.64 -8.90 -24.33
C PHE A 192 -8.84 -8.41 -25.76
N ARG A 193 -8.16 -7.32 -26.12
CA ARG A 193 -8.22 -6.80 -27.49
C ARG A 193 -7.40 -7.67 -28.44
N LEU A 194 -7.93 -7.87 -29.64
CA LEU A 194 -7.35 -8.72 -30.67
C LEU A 194 -7.10 -7.95 -31.96
N ASP A 195 -5.94 -8.19 -32.56
CA ASP A 195 -5.68 -7.87 -33.96
C ASP A 195 -6.28 -8.96 -34.89
N ASN A 196 -6.47 -10.20 -34.42
CA ASN A 196 -7.07 -11.30 -35.18
C ASN A 196 -8.24 -11.99 -34.44
N THR A 197 -9.46 -11.59 -34.78
CA THR A 197 -10.71 -12.17 -34.26
C THR A 197 -11.05 -13.55 -34.84
N GLU A 198 -10.66 -13.87 -36.08
CA GLU A 198 -10.90 -15.18 -36.70
C GLU A 198 -10.20 -16.30 -35.92
N ARG A 199 -8.95 -16.05 -35.50
CA ARG A 199 -8.15 -16.96 -34.65
C ARG A 199 -8.87 -17.24 -33.32
N ALA A 200 -9.50 -16.23 -32.72
CA ALA A 200 -10.28 -16.39 -31.49
C ALA A 200 -11.56 -17.20 -31.72
N THR A 201 -12.33 -16.90 -32.77
CA THR A 201 -13.53 -17.67 -33.14
C THR A 201 -13.20 -19.15 -33.37
N ALA A 202 -12.10 -19.46 -34.07
CA ALA A 202 -11.67 -20.83 -34.29
C ALA A 202 -11.32 -21.58 -32.99
N GLN A 203 -10.62 -20.92 -32.05
CA GLN A 203 -10.31 -21.53 -30.74
C GLN A 203 -11.56 -21.65 -29.84
N LEU A 204 -12.56 -20.78 -29.99
CA LEU A 204 -13.84 -20.91 -29.28
C LEU A 204 -14.67 -22.10 -29.78
N THR A 205 -14.72 -22.37 -31.09
CA THR A 205 -15.35 -23.59 -31.63
C THR A 205 -14.63 -24.85 -31.12
N ARG A 206 -13.30 -24.86 -31.12
CA ARG A 206 -12.50 -25.95 -30.56
C ARG A 206 -12.73 -26.13 -29.05
N LEU A 207 -12.91 -25.05 -28.30
CA LEU A 207 -13.21 -25.08 -26.87
C LEU A 207 -14.63 -25.64 -26.60
N GLU A 208 -15.60 -25.28 -27.43
CA GLU A 208 -16.96 -25.84 -27.40
C GLU A 208 -16.97 -27.36 -27.63
N GLU A 209 -16.24 -27.86 -28.63
CA GLU A 209 -16.11 -29.30 -28.89
C GLU A 209 -15.51 -30.03 -27.68
N LEU A 210 -14.37 -29.55 -27.17
CA LEU A 210 -13.65 -30.18 -26.05
C LEU A 210 -14.42 -30.12 -24.72
N LEU A 211 -15.09 -29.00 -24.42
CA LEU A 211 -15.94 -28.89 -23.23
C LEU A 211 -17.23 -29.68 -23.41
N GLY A 212 -17.79 -29.72 -24.62
CA GLY A 212 -18.99 -30.49 -24.95
C GLY A 212 -18.82 -31.97 -24.63
N GLU A 213 -17.77 -32.62 -25.15
CA GLU A 213 -17.47 -34.03 -24.86
C GLU A 213 -17.35 -34.31 -23.35
N VAL A 214 -16.65 -33.44 -22.61
CA VAL A 214 -16.40 -33.61 -21.17
C VAL A 214 -17.68 -33.41 -20.35
N LEU A 215 -18.50 -32.41 -20.68
CA LEU A 215 -19.72 -32.08 -19.94
C LEU A 215 -20.86 -33.06 -20.24
N ASP A 216 -21.00 -33.53 -21.47
CA ASP A 216 -21.98 -34.56 -21.84
C ASP A 216 -21.67 -35.93 -21.22
N GLY A 217 -20.40 -36.20 -20.88
CA GLY A 217 -19.97 -37.35 -20.08
C GLY A 217 -20.46 -37.32 -18.62
N HIS A 218 -20.98 -36.19 -18.14
CA HIS A 218 -21.48 -36.01 -16.78
C HIS A 218 -23.01 -35.75 -16.78
N PRO A 219 -23.85 -36.67 -16.24
CA PRO A 219 -25.32 -36.57 -16.36
C PRO A 219 -25.98 -35.30 -15.82
N GLY A 220 -25.35 -34.58 -14.88
CA GLY A 220 -25.84 -33.29 -14.37
C GLY A 220 -25.37 -32.07 -15.17
N LEU A 221 -24.39 -32.23 -16.07
CA LEU A 221 -23.75 -31.15 -16.83
C LEU A 221 -24.10 -31.13 -18.33
N LYS A 222 -24.57 -32.26 -18.86
CA LYS A 222 -25.11 -32.41 -20.22
C LYS A 222 -26.05 -31.25 -20.60
N GLY A 223 -25.77 -30.60 -21.73
CA GLY A 223 -26.59 -29.51 -22.28
C GLY A 223 -26.56 -28.17 -21.52
N ARG A 224 -25.69 -28.02 -20.49
CA ARG A 224 -25.49 -26.73 -19.79
C ARG A 224 -24.54 -25.77 -20.51
N LEU A 225 -23.80 -26.27 -21.50
CA LEU A 225 -22.98 -25.49 -22.43
C LEU A 225 -23.79 -25.21 -23.70
N GLN A 226 -23.94 -23.95 -24.09
CA GLN A 226 -24.76 -23.52 -25.22
C GLN A 226 -24.10 -22.31 -25.91
N ARG A 227 -24.20 -22.20 -27.24
CA ARG A 227 -23.86 -20.96 -27.95
C ARG A 227 -25.08 -20.05 -28.03
N GLU A 228 -24.90 -18.76 -27.74
CA GLU A 228 -25.95 -17.75 -27.66
C GLU A 228 -25.51 -16.39 -28.22
N THR A 229 -26.43 -15.68 -28.88
CA THR A 229 -26.22 -14.30 -29.30
C THR A 229 -26.48 -13.32 -28.15
N LEU A 230 -25.45 -12.63 -27.66
CA LEU A 230 -25.52 -11.65 -26.58
C LEU A 230 -24.97 -10.30 -27.07
N GLY A 231 -25.76 -9.23 -26.96
CA GLY A 231 -25.32 -7.88 -27.35
C GLY A 231 -24.85 -7.78 -28.82
N GLY A 232 -25.42 -8.59 -29.71
CA GLY A 232 -25.06 -8.65 -31.15
C GLY A 232 -23.90 -9.59 -31.52
N ALA A 233 -23.26 -10.25 -30.55
CA ALA A 233 -22.13 -11.15 -30.76
C ALA A 233 -22.40 -12.57 -30.24
N GLU A 234 -21.68 -13.57 -30.75
CA GLU A 234 -21.83 -14.97 -30.34
C GLU A 234 -20.93 -15.30 -29.13
N PHE A 235 -21.52 -15.90 -28.10
CA PHE A 235 -20.84 -16.36 -26.88
C PHE A 235 -21.09 -17.85 -26.64
N LEU A 236 -20.06 -18.54 -26.17
CA LEU A 236 -20.14 -19.87 -25.57
C LEU A 236 -20.46 -19.70 -24.08
N THR A 237 -21.68 -20.05 -23.67
CA THR A 237 -22.23 -19.87 -22.33
C THR A 237 -22.35 -21.21 -21.58
N LEU A 238 -21.80 -21.29 -20.38
CA LEU A 238 -21.97 -22.41 -19.44
C LEU A 238 -22.81 -21.95 -18.24
N ARG A 239 -23.95 -22.61 -17.97
CA ARG A 239 -24.82 -22.30 -16.81
C ARG A 239 -24.83 -23.39 -15.76
N LEU A 240 -24.22 -23.11 -14.62
CA LEU A 240 -24.21 -23.95 -13.43
C LEU A 240 -25.18 -23.39 -12.38
N ASP A 241 -25.64 -24.24 -11.47
CA ASP A 241 -26.45 -23.84 -10.31
C ASP A 241 -26.16 -24.72 -9.10
N GLY A 242 -26.55 -24.27 -7.91
CA GLY A 242 -26.25 -24.94 -6.65
C GLY A 242 -26.86 -26.33 -6.47
N SER A 243 -27.82 -26.77 -7.29
CA SER A 243 -28.35 -28.15 -7.22
C SER A 243 -27.32 -29.21 -7.64
N LEU A 244 -26.25 -28.80 -8.34
CA LEU A 244 -25.13 -29.67 -8.74
C LEU A 244 -24.24 -30.11 -7.58
N ILE A 245 -24.31 -29.43 -6.42
CA ILE A 245 -23.54 -29.79 -5.22
C ILE A 245 -24.25 -30.97 -4.52
N PRO A 246 -23.54 -32.06 -4.14
CA PRO A 246 -24.14 -33.20 -3.46
C PRO A 246 -24.33 -32.90 -1.96
N TRP A 247 -25.29 -32.02 -1.64
CA TRP A 247 -25.55 -31.51 -0.28
C TRP A 247 -25.69 -32.62 0.77
N ASP A 248 -26.41 -33.68 0.43
CA ASP A 248 -26.72 -34.80 1.33
C ASP A 248 -25.49 -35.69 1.63
N ALA A 249 -24.37 -35.47 0.93
CA ALA A 249 -23.08 -36.13 1.15
C ALA A 249 -22.06 -35.24 1.90
N LEU A 250 -22.42 -34.02 2.27
CA LEU A 250 -21.59 -33.14 3.10
C LEU A 250 -21.72 -33.53 4.58
N PRO A 251 -20.63 -33.51 5.37
CA PRO A 251 -20.65 -33.88 6.79
C PRO A 251 -21.19 -32.74 7.67
N THR A 252 -22.45 -32.37 7.44
CA THR A 252 -23.17 -31.32 8.19
C THR A 252 -23.40 -31.72 9.66
N ASP A 253 -23.38 -33.02 9.95
CA ASP A 253 -23.39 -33.63 11.29
C ASP A 253 -22.25 -33.17 12.21
N LYS A 254 -21.17 -32.61 11.63
CA LYS A 254 -19.96 -32.17 12.33
C LYS A 254 -19.88 -30.64 12.50
N LEU A 255 -20.88 -29.91 12.02
CA LEU A 255 -21.01 -28.49 12.24
C LEU A 255 -21.76 -28.26 13.56
N ALA A 256 -21.19 -27.45 14.45
CA ALA A 256 -21.80 -27.11 15.75
C ALA A 256 -22.90 -26.03 15.60
N VAL A 257 -23.85 -26.27 14.68
CA VAL A 257 -24.88 -25.32 14.24
C VAL A 257 -26.22 -26.07 14.13
N ASP A 258 -27.33 -25.36 14.32
CA ASP A 258 -28.65 -25.97 14.26
C ASP A 258 -29.06 -26.37 12.83
N ALA A 259 -29.95 -27.37 12.74
CA ALA A 259 -30.37 -27.92 11.46
C ALA A 259 -31.17 -26.92 10.58
N ALA A 260 -31.90 -25.97 11.16
CA ALA A 260 -32.69 -25.01 10.39
C ALA A 260 -31.81 -23.91 9.78
N THR A 261 -30.72 -23.50 10.44
CA THR A 261 -29.68 -22.66 9.84
C THR A 261 -29.00 -23.37 8.67
N ILE A 262 -28.64 -24.64 8.83
CA ILE A 262 -28.04 -25.45 7.76
C ILE A 262 -29.02 -25.65 6.58
N GLU A 263 -30.31 -25.90 6.85
CA GLU A 263 -31.36 -26.02 5.84
C GLU A 263 -31.58 -24.70 5.10
N ARG A 264 -31.68 -23.57 5.82
CA ARG A 264 -31.83 -22.22 5.25
C ARG A 264 -30.66 -21.84 4.34
N LEU A 265 -29.44 -22.10 4.78
CA LEU A 265 -28.23 -21.87 3.97
C LEU A 265 -28.21 -22.78 2.73
N THR A 266 -28.51 -24.07 2.90
CA THR A 266 -28.59 -25.04 1.79
C THR A 266 -29.67 -24.64 0.78
N ALA A 267 -30.81 -24.11 1.22
CA ALA A 267 -31.88 -23.64 0.34
C ALA A 267 -31.48 -22.41 -0.48
N LYS A 268 -30.78 -21.42 0.12
CA LYS A 268 -30.22 -20.27 -0.61
C LYS A 268 -29.15 -20.73 -1.61
N LEU A 269 -28.17 -21.53 -1.17
CA LEU A 269 -27.09 -22.01 -2.02
C LEU A 269 -27.61 -22.84 -3.22
N LYS A 270 -28.65 -23.66 -3.04
CA LYS A 270 -29.33 -24.39 -4.13
C LYS A 270 -29.99 -23.48 -5.17
N GLN A 271 -30.30 -22.23 -4.84
CA GLN A 271 -30.92 -21.25 -5.75
C GLN A 271 -29.88 -20.40 -6.50
N MET A 272 -28.64 -20.32 -6.02
CA MET A 272 -27.58 -19.57 -6.67
C MET A 272 -27.27 -20.12 -8.07
N LYS A 273 -27.00 -19.21 -9.00
CA LYS A 273 -26.63 -19.50 -10.39
C LYS A 273 -25.21 -19.00 -10.65
N LEU A 274 -24.50 -19.69 -11.52
CA LEU A 274 -23.20 -19.28 -12.03
C LEU A 274 -23.25 -19.39 -13.56
N THR A 275 -23.30 -18.24 -14.22
CA THR A 275 -23.16 -18.12 -15.66
C THR A 275 -21.71 -17.77 -15.98
N ILE A 276 -21.07 -18.54 -16.86
CA ILE A 276 -19.72 -18.29 -17.38
C ILE A 276 -19.81 -18.20 -18.90
N SER A 277 -19.39 -17.08 -19.49
CA SER A 277 -19.59 -16.82 -20.92
C SER A 277 -18.29 -16.37 -21.58
N VAL A 278 -17.99 -16.89 -22.77
CA VAL A 278 -16.79 -16.50 -23.55
C VAL A 278 -17.16 -16.27 -25.02
N GLY A 279 -16.87 -15.08 -25.55
CA GLY A 279 -17.27 -14.68 -26.90
C GLY A 279 -16.38 -13.58 -27.47
N VAL A 280 -16.61 -13.20 -28.74
CA VAL A 280 -15.84 -12.13 -29.41
C VAL A 280 -16.78 -11.02 -29.85
N ARG A 281 -16.58 -9.80 -29.34
CA ARG A 281 -17.36 -8.60 -29.65
C ARG A 281 -16.45 -7.39 -29.85
N ASP A 282 -16.69 -6.60 -30.90
CA ASP A 282 -15.99 -5.33 -31.17
C ASP A 282 -14.45 -5.40 -31.14
N ASN A 283 -13.90 -6.52 -31.63
CA ASN A 283 -12.49 -6.90 -31.59
C ASN A 283 -11.90 -7.22 -30.21
N TYR A 284 -12.75 -7.51 -29.21
CA TYR A 284 -12.33 -8.07 -27.92
C TYR A 284 -12.82 -9.51 -27.75
N LEU A 285 -11.92 -10.39 -27.32
CA LEU A 285 -12.29 -11.64 -26.64
C LEU A 285 -12.73 -11.29 -25.24
N LEU A 286 -14.00 -11.54 -24.92
CA LEU A 286 -14.60 -11.27 -23.62
C LEU A 286 -14.84 -12.58 -22.87
N TRP A 287 -14.32 -12.67 -21.65
CA TRP A 287 -14.63 -13.70 -20.67
C TRP A 287 -15.44 -13.07 -19.54
N SER A 288 -16.51 -13.74 -19.13
CA SER A 288 -17.49 -13.21 -18.18
C SER A 288 -17.86 -14.26 -17.13
N ILE A 289 -18.04 -13.81 -15.89
CA ILE A 289 -18.67 -14.54 -14.80
C ILE A 289 -19.76 -13.65 -14.19
N GLY A 290 -20.90 -14.24 -13.84
CA GLY A 290 -22.00 -13.56 -13.18
C GLY A 290 -23.10 -14.51 -12.73
N GLU A 291 -24.19 -13.99 -12.17
CA GLU A 291 -25.42 -14.78 -12.05
C GLU A 291 -26.16 -14.88 -13.40
N SER A 292 -25.99 -13.86 -14.26
CA SER A 292 -26.66 -13.71 -15.55
C SER A 292 -25.66 -13.38 -16.69
N ASN A 293 -26.18 -12.91 -17.82
CA ASN A 293 -25.42 -12.28 -18.91
C ASN A 293 -25.99 -10.87 -19.23
N GLU A 294 -26.80 -10.27 -18.36
CA GLU A 294 -27.53 -9.03 -18.67
C GLU A 294 -26.56 -7.85 -18.88
N HIS A 295 -25.48 -7.80 -18.10
CA HIS A 295 -24.34 -6.89 -18.27
C HIS A 295 -23.62 -7.04 -19.64
N LEU A 296 -23.57 -8.25 -20.20
CA LEU A 296 -23.05 -8.46 -21.57
C LEU A 296 -24.04 -8.00 -22.64
N THR A 297 -25.34 -8.21 -22.43
CA THR A 297 -26.34 -7.88 -23.47
C THR A 297 -26.58 -6.39 -23.65
N THR A 298 -26.28 -5.59 -22.63
CA THR A 298 -26.70 -4.19 -22.47
C THR A 298 -25.89 -3.22 -23.37
N PRO A 299 -26.52 -2.53 -24.34
CA PRO A 299 -25.89 -1.53 -25.20
C PRO A 299 -26.45 -0.13 -24.91
N ILE A 300 -25.62 0.81 -24.46
CA ILE A 300 -26.13 2.15 -24.08
C ILE A 300 -25.27 3.29 -24.64
N PRO A 301 -25.72 3.95 -25.73
CA PRO A 301 -25.42 5.36 -25.94
C PRO A 301 -25.91 6.15 -24.72
N ASP A 302 -25.08 7.04 -24.19
CA ASP A 302 -25.35 7.91 -23.03
C ASP A 302 -25.32 7.24 -21.63
N GLN A 303 -24.88 5.98 -21.49
CA GLN A 303 -24.61 5.35 -20.16
C GLN A 303 -23.39 4.39 -20.17
N ARG A 304 -22.23 4.87 -20.59
CA ARG A 304 -20.93 4.17 -20.46
C ARG A 304 -20.10 4.74 -19.32
N LEU A 305 -19.12 4.00 -18.82
CA LEU A 305 -18.24 4.45 -17.74
C LEU A 305 -17.50 5.76 -18.08
N ILE A 306 -17.06 5.94 -19.34
CA ILE A 306 -16.41 7.17 -19.83
C ILE A 306 -17.34 8.40 -19.86
N ASP A 307 -18.65 8.21 -19.76
CA ASP A 307 -19.65 9.28 -19.70
C ASP A 307 -19.83 9.83 -18.26
N ARG A 308 -19.23 9.18 -17.25
CA ARG A 308 -19.24 9.66 -15.85
C ARG A 308 -18.40 10.92 -15.66
N LYS A 309 -18.84 11.82 -14.77
CA LYS A 309 -18.10 13.06 -14.43
C LYS A 309 -16.69 12.78 -13.91
N GLU A 310 -16.51 11.67 -13.19
CA GLU A 310 -15.23 11.23 -12.62
C GLU A 310 -14.22 10.90 -13.71
N LEU A 311 -14.67 10.59 -14.93
CA LEU A 311 -13.83 10.27 -16.09
C LEU A 311 -13.78 11.39 -17.14
N ALA A 312 -14.41 12.53 -16.88
CA ALA A 312 -14.16 13.75 -17.65
C ALA A 312 -12.65 14.07 -17.81
N PRO A 313 -11.80 13.90 -16.79
CA PRO A 313 -10.39 14.20 -16.92
C PRO A 313 -9.60 13.36 -17.95
N LEU A 314 -9.96 12.09 -18.19
CA LEU A 314 -9.28 11.27 -19.22
C LEU A 314 -9.23 11.96 -20.59
N ARG A 315 -10.29 12.71 -20.91
CA ARG A 315 -10.49 13.45 -22.16
C ARG A 315 -9.37 14.45 -22.39
N ASP A 316 -8.88 15.05 -21.32
CA ASP A 316 -7.89 16.12 -21.36
C ASP A 316 -6.52 15.60 -21.84
N HIS A 317 -6.26 14.31 -21.66
CA HIS A 317 -5.04 13.61 -22.08
C HIS A 317 -5.26 12.54 -23.15
N ALA A 318 -6.37 12.58 -23.89
CA ALA A 318 -6.71 11.58 -24.91
C ALA A 318 -5.71 11.44 -26.08
N GLY A 319 -4.82 12.42 -26.27
CA GLY A 319 -3.72 12.34 -27.24
C GLY A 319 -2.49 11.57 -26.73
N GLU A 320 -2.42 11.26 -25.44
CA GLU A 320 -1.25 10.63 -24.82
C GLU A 320 -1.26 9.10 -24.97
N PRO A 321 -0.06 8.46 -25.04
CA PRO A 321 0.06 7.02 -25.21
C PRO A 321 -0.18 6.27 -23.89
N PHE A 322 -1.46 6.14 -23.50
CA PHE A 322 -1.87 5.46 -22.26
C PHE A 322 -1.33 4.03 -22.13
N THR A 323 -0.87 3.69 -20.93
CA THR A 323 -0.37 2.37 -20.53
C THR A 323 -1.21 1.73 -19.43
N SER A 324 -1.92 2.52 -18.62
CA SER A 324 -2.95 2.01 -17.72
C SER A 324 -4.09 3.01 -17.50
N ILE A 325 -5.28 2.50 -17.17
CA ILE A 325 -6.41 3.27 -16.64
C ILE A 325 -7.02 2.45 -15.50
N ALA A 326 -7.35 3.07 -14.37
CA ALA A 326 -7.96 2.43 -13.21
C ALA A 326 -9.02 3.35 -12.57
N TYR A 327 -10.19 2.81 -12.25
CA TYR A 327 -11.30 3.52 -11.62
C TYR A 327 -11.95 2.67 -10.53
N VAL A 328 -12.29 3.31 -9.41
CA VAL A 328 -13.03 2.70 -8.29
C VAL A 328 -14.15 3.63 -7.86
N SER A 329 -15.38 3.13 -7.78
CA SER A 329 -16.56 3.92 -7.43
C SER A 329 -16.60 4.31 -5.94
N GLU A 330 -17.33 5.37 -5.58
CA GLU A 330 -17.51 5.77 -4.18
C GLU A 330 -18.12 4.64 -3.30
N PRO A 331 -19.16 3.91 -3.72
CA PRO A 331 -19.68 2.76 -2.96
C PRO A 331 -18.62 1.69 -2.68
N LEU A 332 -17.77 1.37 -3.67
CA LEU A 332 -16.73 0.35 -3.53
C LEU A 332 -15.56 0.85 -2.66
N MET A 333 -15.11 2.09 -2.87
CA MET A 333 -14.10 2.74 -2.02
C MET A 333 -14.57 2.85 -0.56
N LYS A 334 -15.86 3.09 -0.32
CA LYS A 334 -16.42 3.14 1.04
C LYS A 334 -16.28 1.81 1.77
N GLU A 335 -16.50 0.68 1.09
CA GLU A 335 -16.33 -0.64 1.70
C GLU A 335 -14.84 -0.98 1.89
N ILE A 336 -13.99 -0.75 0.87
CA ILE A 336 -12.54 -1.00 0.94
C ILE A 336 -11.85 -0.16 2.03
N SER A 337 -12.14 1.13 2.12
CA SER A 337 -11.48 2.09 3.02
C SER A 337 -12.20 2.28 4.37
N ALA A 338 -12.94 1.27 4.83
CA ALA A 338 -13.79 1.33 6.02
C ALA A 338 -13.02 1.33 7.36
N ALA A 339 -12.23 2.37 7.61
CA ALA A 339 -11.56 2.63 8.88
C ALA A 339 -12.56 2.95 10.02
N ASP A 340 -13.79 3.36 9.68
CA ASP A 340 -14.90 3.50 10.64
C ASP A 340 -15.28 2.15 11.26
N ARG A 341 -15.35 1.08 10.46
CA ARG A 341 -15.52 -0.30 10.95
C ARG A 341 -14.34 -0.76 11.80
N GLN A 342 -13.10 -0.48 11.38
CA GLN A 342 -11.92 -0.83 12.17
C GLN A 342 -11.92 -0.18 13.57
N ILE A 343 -12.47 1.03 13.70
CA ILE A 343 -12.68 1.69 14.99
C ILE A 343 -13.78 0.98 15.80
N ASP A 344 -14.91 0.61 15.19
CA ASP A 344 -15.95 -0.18 15.87
C ASP A 344 -15.42 -1.55 16.33
N ASP A 345 -14.55 -2.18 15.56
CA ASP A 345 -13.93 -3.47 15.87
C ASP A 345 -13.03 -3.39 17.11
N LEU A 346 -12.26 -2.31 17.24
CA LEU A 346 -11.44 -2.06 18.42
C LEU A 346 -12.30 -1.78 19.67
N VAL A 347 -13.41 -1.05 19.51
CA VAL A 347 -14.38 -0.81 20.59
C VAL A 347 -15.09 -2.11 20.99
N ALA A 348 -15.53 -2.92 20.03
CA ALA A 348 -16.15 -4.22 20.25
C ALA A 348 -15.17 -5.22 20.88
N LEU A 349 -13.90 -5.22 20.49
CA LEU A 349 -12.85 -6.02 21.13
C LEU A 349 -12.66 -5.61 22.59
N ALA A 350 -12.62 -4.30 22.88
CA ALA A 350 -12.58 -3.80 24.26
C ALA A 350 -13.82 -4.25 25.06
N GLU A 351 -15.02 -4.19 24.49
CA GLU A 351 -16.26 -4.68 25.12
C GLU A 351 -16.25 -6.18 25.42
N ASN A 352 -15.59 -7.00 24.59
CA ASN A 352 -15.46 -8.44 24.81
C ASN A 352 -14.36 -8.80 25.83
N LEU A 353 -13.26 -8.03 25.89
CA LEU A 353 -12.12 -8.31 26.77
C LEU A 353 -12.27 -7.71 28.17
N LEU A 354 -12.84 -6.51 28.30
CA LEU A 354 -12.95 -5.79 29.57
C LEU A 354 -13.76 -6.53 30.67
N PRO A 355 -14.78 -7.35 30.36
CA PRO A 355 -15.42 -8.24 31.34
C PRO A 355 -14.45 -9.16 32.08
N LEU A 356 -13.33 -9.56 31.44
CA LEU A 356 -12.30 -10.43 32.03
C LEU A 356 -11.35 -9.70 32.99
N ALA A 357 -11.26 -8.37 32.90
CA ALA A 357 -10.39 -7.58 33.77
C ALA A 357 -10.90 -7.56 35.23
N GLU A 358 -9.99 -7.46 36.21
CA GLU A 358 -10.31 -7.42 37.64
C GLU A 358 -10.80 -6.02 38.11
N LEU A 359 -11.76 -5.46 37.36
CA LEU A 359 -12.37 -4.15 37.59
C LEU A 359 -13.81 -4.27 38.11
N THR A 360 -14.28 -3.26 38.83
CA THR A 360 -15.68 -3.17 39.25
C THR A 360 -16.60 -2.95 38.05
N GLN A 361 -17.85 -3.38 38.16
CA GLN A 361 -18.84 -3.24 37.08
C GLN A 361 -19.00 -1.77 36.62
N ALA A 362 -19.01 -0.82 37.54
CA ALA A 362 -19.11 0.61 37.23
C ALA A 362 -17.89 1.15 36.45
N GLN A 363 -16.68 0.68 36.76
CA GLN A 363 -15.47 1.01 35.98
C GLN A 363 -15.55 0.41 34.57
N LYS A 364 -16.02 -0.83 34.43
CA LYS A 364 -16.20 -1.50 33.13
C LYS A 364 -17.19 -0.76 32.24
N GLU A 365 -18.35 -0.38 32.79
CA GLU A 365 -19.37 0.40 32.08
C GLU A 365 -18.88 1.80 31.69
N ALA A 366 -18.11 2.46 32.57
CA ALA A 366 -17.54 3.77 32.28
C ALA A 366 -16.48 3.73 31.16
N LEU A 367 -15.58 2.75 31.19
CA LEU A 367 -14.57 2.53 30.15
C LEU A 367 -15.20 2.17 28.79
N ILE A 368 -16.22 1.33 28.75
CA ILE A 368 -16.93 0.97 27.50
C ILE A 368 -17.63 2.19 26.90
N ARG A 369 -18.36 2.98 27.70
CA ARG A 369 -18.99 4.23 27.25
C ARG A 369 -17.95 5.19 26.69
N ASP A 370 -16.82 5.35 27.36
CA ASP A 370 -15.78 6.29 26.97
C ASP A 370 -15.00 5.81 25.74
N ALA A 371 -14.77 4.50 25.57
CA ALA A 371 -14.22 3.92 24.35
C ALA A 371 -15.14 4.13 23.15
N ARG A 372 -16.47 3.96 23.31
CA ARG A 372 -17.47 4.29 22.28
C ARG A 372 -17.45 5.76 21.91
N GLU A 373 -17.35 6.67 22.87
CA GLU A 373 -17.29 8.11 22.59
C GLU A 373 -15.96 8.49 21.91
N LEU A 374 -14.83 7.90 22.31
CA LEU A 374 -13.53 8.08 21.63
C LEU A 374 -13.59 7.62 20.18
N GLY A 375 -14.14 6.43 19.92
CA GLY A 375 -14.33 5.93 18.55
C GLY A 375 -15.21 6.87 17.72
N ASN A 376 -16.31 7.35 18.28
CA ASN A 376 -17.21 8.32 17.62
C ASN A 376 -16.58 9.71 17.40
N ASP A 377 -15.62 10.13 18.23
CA ASP A 377 -14.85 11.34 17.99
C ASP A 377 -13.80 11.14 16.89
N ILE A 378 -12.99 10.07 16.95
CA ILE A 378 -11.96 9.77 15.93
C ILE A 378 -12.58 9.65 14.53
N LYS A 379 -13.75 9.01 14.40
CA LYS A 379 -14.47 8.88 13.12
C LYS A 379 -14.77 10.21 12.42
N ARG A 380 -14.82 11.35 13.13
CA ARG A 380 -15.03 12.68 12.52
C ARG A 380 -13.84 13.18 11.72
N TYR A 381 -12.65 12.62 11.95
CA TYR A 381 -11.39 12.97 11.29
C TYR A 381 -11.03 12.00 10.16
N LEU A 382 -11.80 10.92 9.98
CA LEU A 382 -11.65 10.06 8.82
C LEU A 382 -12.11 10.81 7.57
N PRO A 383 -11.32 10.80 6.48
CA PRO A 383 -11.82 11.23 5.17
C PRO A 383 -13.07 10.42 4.81
N THR A 384 -14.11 11.10 4.33
CA THR A 384 -15.26 10.41 3.74
C THR A 384 -14.82 9.85 2.38
N PRO A 385 -14.87 8.53 2.15
CA PRO A 385 -14.47 7.96 0.87
C PRO A 385 -15.26 8.57 -0.29
N GLY A 386 -14.58 8.71 -1.41
CA GLY A 386 -15.14 9.13 -2.69
C GLY A 386 -14.66 8.19 -3.79
N ALA A 387 -15.07 8.46 -5.03
CA ALA A 387 -14.51 7.75 -6.18
C ALA A 387 -13.01 8.07 -6.36
N VAL A 388 -12.30 7.20 -7.07
CA VAL A 388 -10.88 7.35 -7.43
C VAL A 388 -10.73 7.10 -8.93
N LEU A 389 -10.03 7.99 -9.63
CA LEU A 389 -9.59 7.80 -11.02
C LEU A 389 -8.09 7.94 -11.09
N GLY A 390 -7.47 6.98 -11.78
CA GLY A 390 -6.12 7.10 -12.24
C GLY A 390 -5.86 6.54 -13.62
N PHE A 391 -4.75 6.97 -14.21
CA PHE A 391 -4.15 6.38 -15.39
C PHE A 391 -2.64 6.66 -15.42
N THR A 392 -1.99 6.20 -16.47
CA THR A 392 -0.56 6.40 -16.74
C THR A 392 -0.36 6.40 -18.26
N PHE A 393 0.59 7.18 -18.78
CA PHE A 393 0.99 7.20 -20.18
C PHE A 393 2.52 7.25 -20.31
N LEU A 394 3.05 6.85 -21.47
CA LEU A 394 4.48 7.04 -21.76
C LEU A 394 4.76 8.52 -22.04
N SER A 395 5.80 9.07 -21.42
CA SER A 395 6.35 10.37 -21.77
C SER A 395 7.76 10.21 -22.35
N PRO A 396 8.35 11.24 -22.99
CA PRO A 396 9.73 11.19 -23.49
C PRO A 396 10.80 10.89 -22.41
N ARG A 397 10.41 10.90 -21.13
CA ARG A 397 11.26 10.61 -19.97
C ARG A 397 10.93 9.28 -19.29
N GLY A 398 9.92 8.53 -19.72
CA GLY A 398 9.50 7.29 -19.05
C GLY A 398 7.98 7.22 -18.91
N TYR A 399 7.47 7.29 -17.68
CA TYR A 399 6.04 7.25 -17.40
C TYR A 399 5.60 8.52 -16.68
N GLU A 400 4.46 9.07 -17.10
CA GLU A 400 3.74 10.11 -16.36
C GLU A 400 2.33 9.65 -16.02
N GLY A 401 1.87 10.12 -14.87
CA GLY A 401 0.55 9.88 -14.31
C GLY A 401 0.30 10.93 -13.24
N TYR A 402 -0.95 11.25 -12.95
CA TYR A 402 -1.35 12.62 -12.62
C TYR A 402 -2.27 12.90 -11.31
N SER A 403 -2.95 11.89 -10.66
CA SER A 403 -4.03 11.64 -9.60
C SER A 403 -5.41 12.30 -9.49
N TYR A 404 -6.48 11.51 -9.22
CA TYR A 404 -7.73 11.98 -8.58
C TYR A 404 -8.20 11.11 -7.43
N SER A 405 -8.61 11.76 -6.34
CA SER A 405 -9.49 11.23 -5.30
C SER A 405 -10.59 12.23 -4.96
N TRP A 406 -11.85 11.82 -5.05
CA TRP A 406 -13.02 12.61 -4.61
C TRP A 406 -13.33 12.42 -3.10
N ALA A 407 -12.34 11.95 -2.33
CA ALA A 407 -12.48 11.78 -0.88
C ALA A 407 -12.63 13.14 -0.18
N ARG A 408 -13.72 13.28 0.58
CA ARG A 408 -14.11 14.54 1.25
C ARG A 408 -13.54 14.58 2.66
N ASN A 409 -13.37 15.78 3.23
CA ASN A 409 -12.77 16.01 4.55
C ASN A 409 -11.33 15.49 4.73
N ALA A 410 -10.59 15.21 3.65
CA ALA A 410 -9.18 14.81 3.73
C ALA A 410 -8.33 15.88 4.45
N PRO A 411 -7.34 15.50 5.29
CA PRO A 411 -6.65 16.40 6.22
C PRO A 411 -5.58 17.31 5.58
N LEU A 412 -5.32 17.18 4.28
CA LEU A 412 -4.31 17.96 3.58
C LEU A 412 -4.84 19.33 3.11
N ASP A 413 -4.00 20.35 3.11
CA ASP A 413 -4.30 21.72 2.65
C ASP A 413 -3.43 22.10 1.45
N GLY A 414 -4.05 22.21 0.26
CA GLY A 414 -3.40 22.65 -0.97
C GLY A 414 -3.64 24.11 -1.34
N SER A 415 -4.06 24.96 -0.40
CA SER A 415 -4.44 26.37 -0.68
C SER A 415 -3.26 27.32 -0.92
N GLN A 416 -2.04 26.94 -0.53
CA GLN A 416 -0.84 27.78 -0.57
C GLN A 416 0.40 26.99 -1.03
N PRO A 417 1.47 27.62 -1.53
CA PRO A 417 2.71 26.94 -1.88
C PRO A 417 3.45 26.36 -0.67
N LEU A 418 4.36 25.41 -0.93
CA LEU A 418 5.12 24.70 0.10
C LEU A 418 6.51 25.34 0.29
N SER A 419 6.61 26.40 1.08
CA SER A 419 7.88 27.11 1.33
C SER A 419 8.97 26.24 1.98
N ILE A 420 8.62 25.16 2.70
CA ILE A 420 9.60 24.25 3.29
C ILE A 420 10.45 23.52 2.22
N LEU A 421 10.06 23.57 0.94
CA LEU A 421 10.86 23.09 -0.19
C LEU A 421 12.17 23.88 -0.39
N GLU A 422 12.29 25.11 0.11
CA GLU A 422 13.59 25.82 0.17
C GLU A 422 14.58 25.15 1.13
N HIS A 423 14.10 24.35 2.08
CA HIS A 423 14.91 23.82 3.18
C HIS A 423 15.28 22.34 3.03
N VAL A 424 14.87 21.66 1.95
CA VAL A 424 15.19 20.22 1.74
C VAL A 424 16.64 19.96 1.28
N GLY A 425 17.52 20.97 1.34
CA GLY A 425 18.97 20.85 1.13
C GLY A 425 19.40 20.82 -0.34
N GLY A 426 18.64 21.46 -1.23
CA GLY A 426 18.92 21.64 -2.66
C GLY A 426 18.77 20.38 -3.52
N ARG A 427 19.43 19.28 -3.15
CA ARG A 427 19.36 18.00 -3.86
C ARG A 427 19.48 16.81 -2.91
N PRO A 428 18.43 16.49 -2.13
CA PRO A 428 18.40 15.32 -1.26
C PRO A 428 18.27 14.03 -2.08
N LEU A 429 18.43 12.88 -1.42
CA LEU A 429 18.17 11.57 -2.04
C LEU A 429 16.67 11.24 -2.04
N MET A 430 15.94 11.61 -0.99
CA MET A 430 14.48 11.65 -0.99
C MET A 430 13.95 12.83 -0.18
N PHE A 431 12.77 13.33 -0.54
CA PHE A 431 11.93 14.09 0.40
C PHE A 431 10.46 13.70 0.26
N TYR A 432 9.70 13.91 1.34
CA TYR A 432 8.25 13.88 1.36
C TYR A 432 7.76 15.06 2.21
N VAL A 433 7.18 16.06 1.57
CA VAL A 433 6.70 17.32 2.15
C VAL A 433 5.17 17.33 2.09
N THR A 434 4.50 17.77 3.16
CA THR A 434 3.05 17.98 3.21
C THR A 434 2.69 19.30 3.88
N ARG A 435 1.48 19.81 3.62
CA ARG A 435 0.77 20.75 4.50
C ARG A 435 -0.54 20.12 5.00
N GLY A 436 -0.73 20.13 6.32
CA GLY A 436 -2.01 19.78 6.94
C GLY A 436 -2.96 20.97 7.07
N LYS A 437 -4.26 20.73 7.07
CA LYS A 437 -5.27 21.73 7.49
C LYS A 437 -5.06 22.08 8.96
N SER A 438 -5.34 23.34 9.31
CA SER A 438 -5.27 23.78 10.71
C SER A 438 -6.67 23.81 11.33
N SER A 439 -6.81 23.13 12.46
CA SER A 439 -8.01 23.10 13.31
C SER A 439 -7.53 23.13 14.78
N PRO A 440 -7.82 24.20 15.54
CA PRO A 440 -7.53 24.25 16.98
C PRO A 440 -8.19 23.12 17.78
N GLU A 441 -9.38 22.71 17.36
CA GLU A 441 -10.23 21.70 17.99
C GLU A 441 -9.56 20.30 18.04
N ASP A 442 -8.63 20.02 17.14
CA ASP A 442 -7.88 18.76 17.07
C ASP A 442 -7.11 18.49 18.37
N TYR A 443 -6.49 19.54 18.93
CA TYR A 443 -5.73 19.43 20.17
C TYR A 443 -6.63 19.42 21.40
N ASP A 444 -7.74 20.16 21.39
CA ASP A 444 -8.74 20.10 22.45
C ASP A 444 -9.34 18.69 22.59
N LEU A 445 -9.53 17.99 21.48
CA LEU A 445 -9.93 16.59 21.49
C LEU A 445 -8.86 15.69 22.13
N LEU A 446 -7.58 15.85 21.78
CA LEU A 446 -6.48 15.09 22.39
C LEU A 446 -6.38 15.36 23.89
N ALA A 447 -6.50 16.63 24.32
CA ALA A 447 -6.46 17.03 25.72
C ALA A 447 -7.65 16.45 26.52
N LYS A 448 -8.87 16.51 25.98
CA LYS A 448 -10.08 15.84 26.53
C LYS A 448 -9.81 14.36 26.81
N TRP A 449 -9.21 13.66 25.84
CA TRP A 449 -8.97 12.22 25.97
C TRP A 449 -7.81 11.88 26.91
N ALA A 450 -6.76 12.69 26.95
CA ALA A 450 -5.71 12.57 27.95
C ALA A 450 -6.24 12.75 29.39
N GLU A 451 -7.10 13.75 29.64
CA GLU A 451 -7.72 13.96 30.96
C GLU A 451 -8.66 12.80 31.36
N ARG A 452 -9.46 12.28 30.41
CA ARG A 452 -10.30 11.09 30.66
C ARG A 452 -9.49 9.84 30.96
N ILE A 453 -8.42 9.57 30.20
CA ILE A 453 -7.53 8.43 30.45
C ILE A 453 -6.87 8.56 31.83
N ALA A 454 -6.40 9.75 32.20
CA ALA A 454 -5.87 10.01 33.54
C ALA A 454 -6.92 9.72 34.63
N CYS A 455 -8.18 10.13 34.44
CA CYS A 455 -9.27 9.86 35.38
C CYS A 455 -9.60 8.36 35.53
N HIS A 456 -9.45 7.56 34.46
CA HIS A 456 -9.56 6.10 34.56
C HIS A 456 -8.37 5.48 35.28
N VAL A 457 -7.14 5.94 34.99
CA VAL A 457 -5.93 5.52 35.73
C VAL A 457 -6.08 5.84 37.23
N ASP A 458 -6.59 7.02 37.60
CA ASP A 458 -6.89 7.39 38.99
C ASP A 458 -7.82 6.39 39.67
N GLN A 459 -8.93 6.04 39.02
CA GLN A 459 -9.95 5.13 39.56
C GLN A 459 -9.45 3.69 39.68
N ILE A 460 -8.65 3.22 38.72
CA ILE A 460 -8.06 1.88 38.72
C ILE A 460 -6.98 1.81 39.80
N ALA A 461 -6.07 2.79 39.86
CA ALA A 461 -5.01 2.85 40.85
C ALA A 461 -5.55 2.90 42.29
N ALA A 462 -6.57 3.74 42.53
CA ALA A 462 -7.22 3.84 43.84
C ALA A 462 -8.01 2.58 44.27
N ALA A 463 -8.29 1.65 43.34
CA ALA A 463 -9.01 0.40 43.59
C ALA A 463 -8.09 -0.84 43.66
N GLN A 464 -7.00 -0.88 42.88
CA GLN A 464 -6.15 -2.06 42.73
C GLN A 464 -4.78 -1.97 43.40
N LEU A 465 -4.25 -0.77 43.70
CA LEU A 465 -2.92 -0.66 44.31
C LEU A 465 -2.93 -1.05 45.80
N GLY A 466 -2.00 -1.95 46.15
CA GLY A 466 -1.68 -2.33 47.52
C GLY A 466 -0.88 -1.25 48.28
N GLY A 467 -0.56 -1.51 49.55
CA GLY A 467 -0.04 -0.52 50.50
C GLY A 467 1.07 0.40 49.95
N PRO A 468 2.30 -0.10 49.72
CA PRO A 468 3.41 0.74 49.28
C PRO A 468 3.19 1.39 47.91
N GLU A 469 2.61 0.65 46.95
CA GLU A 469 2.36 1.15 45.60
C GLU A 469 1.34 2.28 45.60
N ARG A 470 0.31 2.17 46.44
CA ARG A 470 -0.72 3.18 46.64
C ARG A 470 -0.17 4.44 47.30
N GLU A 471 0.61 4.31 48.37
CA GLU A 471 1.24 5.47 49.03
C GLU A 471 2.19 6.21 48.08
N MET A 472 2.96 5.47 47.29
CA MET A 472 3.82 6.03 46.24
C MET A 472 3.01 6.76 45.16
N TYR A 473 1.90 6.17 44.71
CA TYR A 473 1.02 6.76 43.71
C TYR A 473 0.28 8.01 44.21
N GLU A 474 -0.32 7.97 45.40
CA GLU A 474 -1.01 9.11 46.01
C GLU A 474 -0.06 10.30 46.28
N LYS A 475 1.22 10.01 46.58
CA LYS A 475 2.30 11.02 46.67
C LYS A 475 2.68 11.62 45.31
N LEU A 476 2.85 10.80 44.28
CA LEU A 476 3.28 11.23 42.93
C LEU A 476 2.20 12.01 42.16
N ARG A 477 0.94 11.58 42.27
CA ARG A 477 -0.16 12.04 41.44
C ARG A 477 -0.33 13.58 41.36
N PRO A 478 -0.25 14.37 42.45
CA PRO A 478 -0.39 15.82 42.38
C PRO A 478 0.69 16.50 41.53
N GLU A 479 1.94 16.00 41.61
CA GLU A 479 3.08 16.54 40.88
C GLU A 479 3.01 16.16 39.40
N LEU A 480 2.63 14.91 39.08
CA LEU A 480 2.39 14.47 37.70
C LEU A 480 1.26 15.27 37.02
N ILE A 481 0.17 15.58 37.73
CA ILE A 481 -0.92 16.43 37.21
C ILE A 481 -0.45 17.88 37.00
N ALA A 482 0.40 18.41 37.88
CA ALA A 482 0.96 19.75 37.73
C ALA A 482 1.92 19.85 36.51
N LEU A 483 2.73 18.82 36.27
CA LEU A 483 3.57 18.70 35.08
C LEU A 483 2.73 18.57 33.80
N GLY A 484 1.72 17.70 33.80
CA GLY A 484 0.81 17.52 32.67
C GLY A 484 0.08 18.81 32.28
N LYS A 485 -0.40 19.59 33.26
CA LYS A 485 -1.05 20.89 33.02
C LYS A 485 -0.09 22.00 32.55
N ARG A 486 1.22 21.87 32.80
CA ARG A 486 2.22 22.74 32.18
C ARG A 486 2.55 22.29 30.75
N LEU A 487 2.65 20.99 30.50
CA LEU A 487 2.85 20.45 29.15
C LEU A 487 1.70 20.81 28.21
N ASP A 488 0.44 20.69 28.65
CA ASP A 488 -0.75 21.15 27.91
C ASP A 488 -0.63 22.64 27.53
N ARG A 489 -0.27 23.50 28.49
CA ARG A 489 -0.02 24.92 28.23
C ARG A 489 1.16 25.16 27.27
N THR A 490 2.26 24.42 27.43
CA THR A 490 3.44 24.50 26.54
C THR A 490 3.04 24.18 25.10
N ILE A 491 2.16 23.20 24.89
CA ILE A 491 1.66 22.85 23.56
C ILE A 491 0.73 23.94 23.03
N ARG A 492 -0.21 24.43 23.85
CA ARG A 492 -1.20 25.46 23.48
C ARG A 492 -0.61 26.83 23.17
N ASP A 493 0.23 27.33 24.06
CA ASP A 493 0.69 28.72 24.07
C ASP A 493 1.97 28.91 23.23
N GLN A 494 2.71 27.82 22.96
CA GLN A 494 4.03 27.89 22.30
C GLN A 494 4.10 27.01 21.04
N PHE A 495 3.90 25.69 21.12
CA PHE A 495 4.08 24.83 19.95
C PHE A 495 2.98 24.96 18.86
N LEU A 496 1.69 25.04 19.24
CA LEU A 496 0.62 25.17 18.24
C LEU A 496 0.69 26.49 17.44
N PRO A 497 1.00 27.66 18.05
CA PRO A 497 1.29 28.88 17.30
C PRO A 497 2.58 28.78 16.49
N ALA A 498 3.65 28.20 17.03
CA ALA A 498 4.92 28.04 16.33
C ALA A 498 4.79 27.19 15.06
N PHE A 499 3.95 26.16 15.05
CA PHE A 499 3.71 25.30 13.88
C PHE A 499 2.47 25.70 13.05
N ALA A 500 1.98 26.95 13.15
CA ALA A 500 0.69 27.37 12.58
C ALA A 500 0.57 27.27 11.04
N ASP A 501 1.69 27.22 10.31
CA ASP A 501 1.72 27.01 8.85
C ASP A 501 1.56 25.53 8.44
N ARG A 502 1.64 24.59 9.41
CA ARG A 502 1.32 23.16 9.27
C ARG A 502 2.09 22.40 8.18
N GLN A 503 3.18 22.95 7.64
CA GLN A 503 4.08 22.20 6.77
C GLN A 503 4.98 21.25 7.58
N ALA A 504 5.19 20.05 7.06
CA ALA A 504 6.13 19.06 7.58
C ALA A 504 6.92 18.41 6.43
N ALA A 505 8.15 17.97 6.71
CA ALA A 505 8.96 17.23 5.75
C ALA A 505 9.67 16.04 6.41
N LEU A 506 9.75 14.92 5.69
CA LEU A 506 10.79 13.89 5.86
C LEU A 506 11.84 14.12 4.77
N VAL A 507 13.11 14.22 5.14
CA VAL A 507 14.23 14.34 4.19
C VAL A 507 15.27 13.25 4.45
N VAL A 508 15.71 12.62 3.36
CA VAL A 508 16.70 11.53 3.37
C VAL A 508 17.86 11.89 2.45
N ASP A 509 19.09 11.72 2.95
CA ASP A 509 20.32 12.00 2.22
C ASP A 509 21.44 11.05 2.66
N ALA A 510 22.62 11.11 2.04
CA ALA A 510 23.76 10.27 2.42
C ALA A 510 25.13 10.95 2.17
N ARG A 511 25.27 12.22 2.59
CA ARG A 511 26.48 13.03 2.30
C ARG A 511 27.63 12.77 3.28
N SER A 512 27.33 12.65 4.56
CA SER A 512 28.31 12.31 5.61
C SER A 512 28.84 10.88 5.41
N ARG A 513 30.09 10.61 5.81
CA ARG A 513 30.76 9.33 5.54
C ARG A 513 31.62 8.88 6.72
N SER A 514 31.75 7.58 6.89
CA SER A 514 32.67 7.00 7.88
C SER A 514 33.25 5.68 7.40
N SER A 515 34.52 5.44 7.72
CA SER A 515 35.16 4.12 7.52
C SER A 515 34.72 3.08 8.56
N GLN A 516 34.09 3.49 9.67
CA GLN A 516 33.71 2.60 10.78
C GLN A 516 32.61 3.27 11.63
N TRP A 517 31.34 2.97 11.33
CA TRP A 517 30.18 3.53 12.05
C TRP A 517 30.11 3.14 13.52
N HIS A 518 30.61 1.96 13.87
CA HIS A 518 30.54 1.40 15.21
C HIS A 518 31.77 0.53 15.47
N ALA A 519 32.35 0.60 16.67
CA ALA A 519 33.62 -0.04 17.02
C ALA A 519 33.61 -1.59 16.91
N ALA A 520 32.44 -2.23 16.95
CA ALA A 520 32.32 -3.68 16.71
C ALA A 520 32.24 -4.07 15.22
N MET A 521 32.13 -3.10 14.31
CA MET A 521 32.30 -3.35 12.88
C MET A 521 33.79 -3.32 12.52
N PRO A 522 34.24 -4.20 11.60
CA PRO A 522 35.46 -4.00 10.84
C PRO A 522 35.54 -2.62 10.18
N ARG A 523 36.76 -2.20 9.83
CA ARG A 523 37.01 -0.89 9.22
C ARG A 523 37.07 -1.03 7.71
N SER A 524 36.06 -0.48 7.03
CA SER A 524 36.02 -0.39 5.57
C SER A 524 37.20 0.40 5.00
N GLU A 525 37.71 -0.04 3.84
CA GLU A 525 38.79 0.65 3.12
C GLU A 525 38.34 2.01 2.56
N GLN A 526 37.08 2.08 2.09
CA GLN A 526 36.47 3.30 1.55
C GLN A 526 35.39 3.83 2.50
N PRO A 527 35.33 5.15 2.79
CA PRO A 527 34.32 5.73 3.67
C PRO A 527 32.88 5.54 3.17
N LEU A 528 32.12 4.73 3.92
CA LEU A 528 30.74 4.36 3.62
C LEU A 528 29.78 5.55 3.87
N PRO A 529 28.79 5.80 2.99
CA PRO A 529 27.75 6.82 3.20
C PRO A 529 26.97 6.55 4.49
N ILE A 530 26.82 7.57 5.33
CA ILE A 530 25.92 7.58 6.50
C ILE A 530 24.51 7.91 6.01
N LEU A 531 23.51 7.10 6.35
CA LEU A 531 22.11 7.40 6.04
C LEU A 531 21.64 8.56 6.93
N GLU A 532 21.42 9.73 6.34
CA GLU A 532 20.99 10.94 7.03
C GLU A 532 19.45 11.03 6.99
N LEU A 533 18.79 10.90 8.14
CA LEU A 533 17.33 11.02 8.30
C LEU A 533 16.98 12.27 9.11
N ALA A 534 16.17 13.14 8.52
CA ALA A 534 15.66 14.34 9.17
C ALA A 534 14.12 14.44 9.08
N LEU A 535 13.50 14.79 10.20
CA LEU A 535 12.12 15.28 10.28
C LEU A 535 12.15 16.79 10.44
N MET A 536 11.29 17.50 9.72
CA MET A 536 11.26 18.96 9.68
C MET A 536 9.83 19.49 9.81
N HIS A 537 9.70 20.70 10.37
CA HIS A 537 8.46 21.45 10.41
C HIS A 537 8.74 22.92 10.05
N ALA A 538 7.83 23.55 9.31
CA ALA A 538 7.89 24.99 9.11
C ALA A 538 7.49 25.72 10.40
N LEU A 539 8.19 26.80 10.69
CA LEU A 539 7.95 27.68 11.82
C LEU A 539 7.22 28.94 11.35
N ARG A 540 6.23 29.34 12.14
CA ARG A 540 5.58 30.64 12.07
C ARG A 540 6.11 31.60 13.14
N ASP A 541 6.70 31.05 14.20
CA ASP A 541 7.36 31.78 15.29
C ASP A 541 8.42 30.86 15.92
N ALA A 542 9.70 31.13 15.62
CA ALA A 542 10.83 30.34 16.11
C ALA A 542 11.18 30.64 17.58
N GLU A 543 10.80 31.81 18.11
CA GLU A 543 11.00 32.17 19.51
C GLU A 543 10.01 31.39 20.40
N LEU A 544 8.75 31.25 19.99
CA LEU A 544 7.79 30.38 20.66
C LEU A 544 8.23 28.90 20.60
N TYR A 545 8.73 28.42 19.46
CA TYR A 545 9.33 27.08 19.36
C TYR A 545 10.47 26.88 20.36
N HIS A 546 11.40 27.84 20.43
CA HIS A 546 12.54 27.80 21.35
C HIS A 546 12.10 27.73 22.81
N GLN A 547 11.18 28.61 23.22
CA GLN A 547 10.67 28.64 24.58
C GLN A 547 9.93 27.35 24.95
N GLY A 548 9.16 26.77 24.01
CA GLY A 548 8.52 25.46 24.18
C GLY A 548 9.54 24.33 24.38
N CYS A 549 10.62 24.31 23.60
CA CYS A 549 11.71 23.34 23.76
C CYS A 549 12.45 23.49 25.11
N VAL A 550 12.64 24.71 25.60
CA VAL A 550 13.26 24.99 26.91
C VAL A 550 12.35 24.55 28.07
N GLU A 551 11.05 24.86 28.02
CA GLU A 551 10.08 24.43 29.04
C GLU A 551 9.90 22.90 29.04
N CYS A 552 9.83 22.25 27.87
CA CYS A 552 9.80 20.78 27.77
C CYS A 552 11.04 20.12 28.40
N LEU A 553 12.24 20.65 28.18
CA LEU A 553 13.46 20.15 28.85
C LEU A 553 13.42 20.40 30.37
N GLY A 554 12.82 21.51 30.81
CA GLY A 554 12.54 21.79 32.22
C GLY A 554 11.58 20.77 32.85
N LEU A 555 10.45 20.51 32.19
CA LEU A 555 9.43 19.53 32.60
C LEU A 555 9.98 18.11 32.67
N ALA A 556 10.77 17.68 31.67
CA ALA A 556 11.39 16.35 31.66
C ALA A 556 12.39 16.16 32.80
N ASN A 557 13.18 17.19 33.14
CA ASN A 557 14.07 17.15 34.31
C ASN A 557 13.30 17.09 35.62
N GLN A 558 12.23 17.88 35.75
CA GLN A 558 11.38 17.84 36.95
C GLN A 558 10.66 16.49 37.10
N LEU A 559 10.20 15.87 36.01
CA LEU A 559 9.65 14.52 36.03
C LEU A 559 10.65 13.49 36.58
N LEU A 560 11.93 13.57 36.20
CA LEU A 560 12.97 12.70 36.76
C LEU A 560 13.22 12.97 38.25
N GLU A 561 13.22 14.24 38.69
CA GLU A 561 13.36 14.60 40.10
C GLU A 561 12.16 14.10 40.95
N VAL A 562 10.94 14.20 40.42
CA VAL A 562 9.69 13.68 41.00
C VAL A 562 9.75 12.15 41.14
N LEU A 563 10.10 11.44 40.06
CA LEU A 563 10.19 9.98 40.05
C LEU A 563 11.31 9.45 40.97
N HIS A 564 12.49 10.08 40.95
CA HIS A 564 13.58 9.77 41.89
C HIS A 564 13.19 10.01 43.35
N SER A 565 12.38 11.05 43.63
CA SER A 565 11.89 11.37 44.97
C SER A 565 10.81 10.40 45.47
N ALA A 566 10.30 9.52 44.62
CA ALA A 566 9.35 8.46 44.97
C ALA A 566 9.99 7.07 45.02
N ALA A 567 10.84 6.73 44.05
CA ALA A 567 11.50 5.43 43.94
C ALA A 567 13.03 5.57 43.73
N PRO A 568 13.78 6.07 44.73
CA PRO A 568 15.19 6.43 44.58
C PRO A 568 16.11 5.25 44.26
N ASP A 569 15.72 4.03 44.64
CA ASP A 569 16.45 2.78 44.36
C ASP A 569 16.20 2.24 42.93
N GLN A 570 15.15 2.72 42.26
CA GLN A 570 14.77 2.29 40.90
C GLN A 570 15.11 3.36 39.85
N VAL A 571 14.87 4.63 40.20
CA VAL A 571 15.13 5.80 39.35
C VAL A 571 16.35 6.54 39.92
N PRO A 572 17.53 6.45 39.27
CA PRO A 572 18.74 7.09 39.78
C PRO A 572 18.66 8.61 39.70
N LYS A 573 19.41 9.32 40.55
CA LYS A 573 19.44 10.79 40.55
C LYS A 573 20.21 11.35 39.36
N VAL A 574 19.57 11.36 38.20
CA VAL A 574 20.12 11.84 36.93
C VAL A 574 19.38 13.10 36.50
N LYS A 575 20.14 14.14 36.15
CA LYS A 575 19.66 15.28 35.38
C LYS A 575 19.95 15.02 33.90
N LEU A 576 19.02 15.33 33.00
CA LEU A 576 19.29 15.26 31.57
C LEU A 576 20.44 16.23 31.24
N PRO A 577 21.44 15.80 30.44
CA PRO A 577 22.52 16.68 30.02
C PRO A 577 21.95 17.88 29.25
N GLN A 578 22.66 19.01 29.29
CA GLN A 578 22.40 20.07 28.31
C GLN A 578 23.04 19.65 26.98
N PRO A 579 22.34 19.82 25.84
CA PRO A 579 22.91 19.51 24.54
C PRO A 579 24.04 20.49 24.18
N GLU A 580 25.05 19.99 23.47
CA GLU A 580 26.10 20.82 22.91
C GLU A 580 25.51 21.75 21.86
N SER A 581 25.59 23.06 22.13
CA SER A 581 24.87 24.09 21.38
C SER A 581 25.84 24.87 20.49
N ARG A 582 25.64 24.78 19.17
CA ARG A 582 26.45 25.44 18.13
C ARG A 582 25.58 26.43 17.36
N LYS A 583 25.92 27.72 17.46
CA LYS A 583 25.31 28.77 16.64
C LYS A 583 25.87 28.75 15.22
N LEU A 584 24.99 28.96 14.25
CA LEU A 584 25.27 29.06 12.83
C LEU A 584 24.98 30.50 12.36
N ALA A 585 25.19 30.78 11.08
CA ALA A 585 24.78 32.06 10.48
C ALA A 585 23.25 32.19 10.32
N VAL A 586 22.55 31.05 10.21
CA VAL A 586 21.10 30.95 9.89
C VAL A 586 20.27 30.35 11.02
N GLY A 587 20.83 30.13 12.21
CA GLY A 587 20.12 29.43 13.29
C GLY A 587 21.02 28.84 14.38
N GLU A 588 20.51 27.87 15.12
CA GLU A 588 21.23 27.13 16.16
C GLU A 588 21.00 25.62 16.02
N VAL A 589 22.05 24.81 16.28
CA VAL A 589 21.97 23.34 16.35
C VAL A 589 22.38 22.88 17.74
N ARG A 590 21.60 21.98 18.33
CA ARG A 590 21.77 21.41 19.67
C ARG A 590 21.85 19.88 19.58
N ALA A 591 23.03 19.33 19.83
CA ALA A 591 23.30 17.89 19.71
C ALA A 591 23.50 17.22 21.07
N TYR A 592 23.07 15.97 21.17
CA TYR A 592 23.41 15.07 22.27
C TYR A 592 24.49 14.09 21.79
N PRO A 593 25.78 14.36 22.02
CA PRO A 593 26.85 13.46 21.61
C PRO A 593 26.71 12.11 22.33
N LEU A 594 26.84 11.02 21.57
CA LEU A 594 26.75 9.67 22.12
C LEU A 594 28.01 9.37 22.98
N PRO A 595 27.89 8.64 24.10
CA PRO A 595 29.04 8.28 24.92
C PRO A 595 30.10 7.51 24.10
N PRO A 596 31.39 7.90 24.11
CA PRO A 596 32.43 7.21 23.33
C PRO A 596 32.57 5.71 23.64
N ALA A 597 32.16 5.28 24.85
CA ALA A 597 32.10 3.89 25.25
C ALA A 597 31.04 3.05 24.50
N TRP A 598 30.09 3.68 23.80
CA TRP A 598 29.16 3.01 22.88
C TRP A 598 29.79 2.76 21.50
N GLY A 599 30.98 3.29 21.23
CA GLY A 599 31.76 2.99 20.02
C GLY A 599 31.19 3.51 18.71
N VAL A 600 30.09 4.28 18.73
CA VAL A 600 29.48 4.89 17.53
C VAL A 600 30.33 6.06 17.02
N ASP A 601 30.38 6.26 15.69
CA ASP A 601 31.04 7.40 15.06
C ASP A 601 30.47 8.75 15.58
N ALA A 602 31.35 9.67 15.95
CA ALA A 602 30.98 10.94 16.57
C ALA A 602 30.20 11.91 15.64
N GLN A 603 30.11 11.62 14.34
CA GLN A 603 29.21 12.32 13.42
C GLN A 603 27.73 11.99 13.67
N ILE A 604 27.44 10.84 14.31
CA ILE A 604 26.09 10.38 14.62
C ILE A 604 25.74 10.84 16.03
N ALA A 605 24.88 11.86 16.12
CA ALA A 605 24.41 12.44 17.37
C ALA A 605 22.94 12.88 17.20
N PRO A 606 22.00 12.34 17.99
CA PRO A 606 20.62 12.84 18.06
C PRO A 606 20.63 14.34 18.36
N ASN A 607 20.03 15.13 17.47
CA ASN A 607 20.12 16.58 17.53
C ASN A 607 18.84 17.24 17.02
N MET A 608 18.60 18.47 17.47
CA MET A 608 17.62 19.37 16.88
C MET A 608 18.31 20.68 16.51
N GLY A 609 17.81 21.37 15.48
CA GLY A 609 18.16 22.74 15.21
C GLY A 609 16.98 23.51 14.64
N TRP A 610 17.09 24.83 14.59
CA TRP A 610 16.08 25.69 13.99
C TRP A 610 16.71 26.97 13.43
N SER A 611 16.07 27.50 12.37
CA SER A 611 16.22 28.85 11.85
C SER A 611 15.02 29.70 12.30
N ASP A 612 14.77 30.85 11.67
CA ASP A 612 13.53 31.59 11.85
C ASP A 612 12.33 30.88 11.18
N ASP A 613 12.58 30.08 10.14
CA ASP A 613 11.57 29.52 9.22
C ASP A 613 11.34 28.00 9.36
N VAL A 614 12.31 27.23 9.88
CA VAL A 614 12.19 25.77 10.04
C VAL A 614 12.79 25.24 11.34
N ALA A 615 12.15 24.20 11.90
CA ALA A 615 12.71 23.32 12.92
C ALA A 615 13.05 21.97 12.29
N VAL A 616 14.18 21.38 12.70
CA VAL A 616 14.75 20.14 12.14
C VAL A 616 15.23 19.23 13.26
N LEU A 617 14.84 17.96 13.21
CA LEU A 617 15.24 16.86 14.09
C LEU A 617 15.98 15.80 13.26
N SER A 618 17.22 15.45 13.62
CA SER A 618 17.99 14.43 12.88
C SER A 618 18.93 13.63 13.77
N LEU A 619 19.61 12.64 13.17
CA LEU A 619 20.69 11.87 13.80
C LEU A 619 22.10 12.34 13.39
N VAL A 620 22.23 13.33 12.50
CA VAL A 620 23.51 13.80 11.95
C VAL A 620 23.53 15.34 11.96
N PRO A 621 24.29 16.01 12.84
CA PRO A 621 24.26 17.48 12.96
C PRO A 621 24.66 18.25 11.68
N ALA A 622 25.44 17.61 10.79
CA ALA A 622 25.79 18.15 9.47
C ALA A 622 24.65 18.04 8.42
N GLN A 623 23.64 17.20 8.66
CA GLN A 623 22.39 17.24 7.92
C GLN A 623 21.55 18.44 8.39
N THR A 624 21.36 18.59 9.70
CA THR A 624 20.59 19.70 10.28
C THR A 624 21.11 21.07 9.83
N GLU A 625 22.42 21.33 9.98
CA GLU A 625 23.06 22.56 9.50
C GLU A 625 22.80 22.87 8.02
N ARG A 626 22.65 21.84 7.18
CA ARG A 626 22.41 21.93 5.74
C ARG A 626 20.93 22.12 5.38
N LEU A 627 20.02 21.74 6.26
CA LEU A 627 18.56 21.90 6.08
C LEU A 627 18.04 23.21 6.71
N LEU A 628 18.75 23.80 7.68
CA LEU A 628 18.41 25.12 8.21
C LEU A 628 18.68 26.28 7.24
N ALA A 629 19.52 26.06 6.23
CA ALA A 629 19.83 27.06 5.21
C ALA A 629 18.88 26.94 4.00
N GLU A 630 18.31 28.06 3.55
CA GLU A 630 17.63 28.16 2.26
C GLU A 630 18.57 27.68 1.14
N THR A 631 18.16 26.65 0.42
CA THR A 631 18.89 26.04 -0.70
C THR A 631 17.87 25.58 -1.75
N PRO A 632 17.60 26.41 -2.79
CA PRO A 632 16.59 26.11 -3.80
C PRO A 632 16.74 24.72 -4.44
N LEU A 633 15.60 24.07 -4.67
CA LEU A 633 15.54 22.67 -5.10
C LEU A 633 16.01 22.49 -6.55
N GLU A 634 17.12 21.76 -6.74
CA GLU A 634 17.56 21.19 -8.04
C GLU A 634 16.62 20.05 -8.46
N ALA A 635 15.40 20.42 -8.84
CA ALA A 635 14.30 19.50 -9.10
C ALA A 635 14.22 19.01 -10.56
N PRO A 636 13.65 17.82 -10.82
CA PRO A 636 13.18 17.46 -12.15
C PRO A 636 12.04 18.38 -12.61
N PRO A 637 11.81 18.52 -13.94
CA PRO A 637 10.71 19.29 -14.53
C PRO A 637 9.36 19.24 -13.83
N LEU A 638 8.89 18.08 -13.34
CA LEU A 638 7.63 17.99 -12.59
C LEU A 638 7.61 18.86 -11.33
N LEU A 639 8.73 18.96 -10.62
CA LEU A 639 8.88 19.73 -9.39
C LEU A 639 9.31 21.18 -9.64
N SER A 640 9.45 21.60 -10.91
CA SER A 640 9.68 23.02 -11.24
C SER A 640 8.53 23.92 -10.76
N ASN A 641 8.88 25.12 -10.31
CA ASN A 641 7.97 26.16 -9.83
C ASN A 641 7.03 25.74 -8.67
N CYS A 642 7.35 24.66 -7.93
CA CYS A 642 6.55 24.20 -6.78
C CYS A 642 6.55 25.18 -5.59
N GLN A 643 7.51 26.10 -5.55
CA GLN A 643 7.56 27.23 -4.62
C GLN A 643 6.51 28.32 -4.95
N GLU A 644 6.01 28.37 -6.19
CA GLU A 644 5.01 29.36 -6.64
C GLU A 644 3.58 28.79 -6.67
N ARG A 645 3.44 27.47 -6.79
CA ARG A 645 2.15 26.78 -7.00
C ARG A 645 1.51 26.35 -5.67
N PRO A 646 0.19 26.54 -5.47
CA PRO A 646 -0.53 25.93 -4.35
C PRO A 646 -0.41 24.40 -4.36
N LEU A 647 0.13 23.83 -3.28
CA LEU A 647 0.42 22.40 -3.15
C LEU A 647 0.12 21.89 -1.73
N ALA A 648 -0.48 20.71 -1.67
CA ALA A 648 -0.79 19.95 -0.47
C ALA A 648 0.32 18.96 -0.09
N VAL A 649 1.02 18.42 -1.10
CA VAL A 649 2.13 17.47 -0.96
C VAL A 649 3.15 17.75 -2.08
N ALA A 650 4.43 17.54 -1.80
CA ALA A 650 5.46 17.36 -2.82
C ALA A 650 6.41 16.25 -2.36
N ALA A 651 6.81 15.36 -3.25
CA ALA A 651 7.71 14.26 -2.95
C ALA A 651 8.71 13.99 -4.07
N TYR A 652 9.86 13.45 -3.71
CA TYR A 652 10.96 13.17 -4.62
C TYR A 652 11.79 12.00 -4.13
N CYS A 653 12.33 11.23 -5.06
CA CYS A 653 13.26 10.14 -4.83
C CYS A 653 14.25 10.08 -5.98
N HIS A 654 15.50 10.47 -5.74
CA HIS A 654 16.63 10.29 -6.64
C HIS A 654 17.11 8.83 -6.55
N TRP A 655 16.31 7.90 -7.10
CA TRP A 655 16.54 6.46 -7.02
C TRP A 655 17.96 6.05 -7.44
N ALA A 656 18.49 6.63 -8.52
CA ALA A 656 19.86 6.35 -8.94
C ALA A 656 20.90 6.72 -7.87
N GLY A 657 20.71 7.84 -7.17
CA GLY A 657 21.53 8.27 -6.05
C GLY A 657 21.39 7.40 -4.80
N LEU A 658 20.21 6.81 -4.54
CA LEU A 658 20.04 5.81 -3.48
C LEU A 658 20.83 4.55 -3.78
N ILE A 659 20.83 4.07 -5.03
CA ILE A 659 21.67 2.94 -5.44
C ILE A 659 23.16 3.29 -5.32
N ASP A 660 23.57 4.50 -5.70
CA ASP A 660 24.96 4.96 -5.54
C ASP A 660 25.38 5.18 -4.07
N ALA A 661 24.43 5.45 -3.17
CA ALA A 661 24.66 5.46 -1.72
C ALA A 661 24.71 4.03 -1.13
N ALA A 662 23.96 3.08 -1.70
CA ALA A 662 23.93 1.68 -1.26
C ALA A 662 25.10 0.83 -1.80
N ALA A 663 25.66 1.15 -2.97
CA ALA A 663 26.71 0.33 -3.59
C ALA A 663 27.93 0.07 -2.66
N PRO A 664 28.52 1.07 -1.97
CA PRO A 664 29.65 0.83 -1.06
C PRO A 664 29.30 -0.09 0.11
N TRP A 665 28.04 -0.10 0.56
CA TRP A 665 27.57 -1.01 1.62
C TRP A 665 27.49 -2.45 1.15
N ILE A 666 27.08 -2.66 -0.10
CA ILE A 666 27.04 -3.98 -0.72
C ILE A 666 28.47 -4.49 -0.95
N ASP A 667 29.38 -3.62 -1.39
CA ASP A 667 30.79 -3.96 -1.58
C ASP A 667 31.46 -4.41 -0.27
N TYR A 668 31.27 -3.63 0.80
CA TYR A 668 31.76 -3.95 2.13
C TYR A 668 31.16 -5.26 2.68
N ALA A 669 29.86 -5.48 2.49
CA ALA A 669 29.21 -6.73 2.91
C ALA A 669 29.74 -7.96 2.14
N VAL A 670 30.10 -7.80 0.86
CA VAL A 670 30.74 -8.87 0.06
C VAL A 670 32.18 -9.12 0.52
N ASP A 671 32.96 -8.08 0.83
CA ASP A 671 34.33 -8.26 1.34
C ASP A 671 34.34 -8.97 2.69
N GLU A 672 33.46 -8.60 3.63
CA GLU A 672 33.34 -9.29 4.92
C GLU A 672 32.83 -10.74 4.79
N TRP A 673 31.92 -11.00 3.84
CA TRP A 673 31.47 -12.37 3.54
C TRP A 673 32.59 -13.26 2.96
N LEU A 674 33.46 -12.69 2.12
CA LEU A 674 34.66 -13.37 1.62
C LEU A 674 35.71 -13.56 2.73
N ALA A 675 35.97 -12.52 3.53
CA ALA A 675 36.96 -12.54 4.60
C ALA A 675 36.61 -13.50 5.76
N THR A 676 35.32 -13.78 5.96
CA THR A 676 34.84 -14.78 6.93
C THR A 676 34.88 -16.23 6.41
N GLY A 677 35.40 -16.48 5.20
CA GLY A 677 35.62 -17.83 4.68
C GLY A 677 34.33 -18.58 4.31
N ALA A 678 33.23 -17.86 4.03
CA ALA A 678 31.95 -18.48 3.67
C ALA A 678 32.02 -19.26 2.34
N THR A 679 32.99 -18.95 1.48
CA THR A 679 33.53 -19.88 0.49
C THR A 679 34.51 -20.83 1.19
N GLY A 680 33.99 -21.94 1.74
CA GLY A 680 34.74 -22.80 2.67
C GLY A 680 36.08 -23.35 2.15
N ASP A 681 37.09 -23.34 3.02
CA ASP A 681 38.47 -23.87 3.03
C ASP A 681 39.29 -23.99 1.71
N ASP A 682 38.71 -24.41 0.59
CA ASP A 682 39.38 -24.55 -0.72
C ASP A 682 39.49 -23.22 -1.50
N ALA A 683 38.85 -22.14 -1.03
CA ALA A 683 38.93 -20.83 -1.67
C ALA A 683 40.15 -20.03 -1.17
N PRO A 684 41.17 -19.75 -2.02
CA PRO A 684 42.33 -18.98 -1.59
C PRO A 684 41.98 -17.51 -1.36
N ASN A 685 42.56 -16.91 -0.31
CA ASN A 685 42.52 -15.46 -0.09
C ASN A 685 42.98 -14.72 -1.37
N GLY A 686 42.12 -13.85 -1.91
CA GLY A 686 42.36 -13.16 -3.18
C GLY A 686 41.98 -13.97 -4.43
N SER A 687 41.12 -14.99 -4.32
CA SER A 687 40.62 -15.70 -5.51
C SER A 687 39.86 -14.76 -6.48
N PRO A 688 39.97 -14.95 -7.81
CA PRO A 688 39.30 -14.10 -8.79
C PRO A 688 37.76 -14.19 -8.77
N ALA A 689 37.18 -15.11 -7.99
CA ALA A 689 35.73 -15.22 -7.81
C ALA A 689 35.13 -13.99 -7.10
N GLY A 690 35.87 -13.35 -6.18
CA GLY A 690 35.36 -12.18 -5.43
C GLY A 690 35.08 -10.98 -6.35
N GLY A 691 36.02 -10.67 -7.24
CA GLY A 691 35.83 -9.64 -8.28
C GLY A 691 34.67 -9.98 -9.21
N ALA A 692 34.61 -11.23 -9.71
CA ALA A 692 33.54 -11.68 -10.60
C ALA A 692 32.13 -11.68 -9.94
N ILE A 693 32.04 -11.73 -8.61
CA ILE A 693 30.78 -11.52 -7.87
C ILE A 693 30.43 -10.03 -7.85
N LYS A 694 31.39 -9.15 -7.49
CA LYS A 694 31.18 -7.69 -7.48
C LYS A 694 30.83 -7.13 -8.86
N ASP A 695 31.49 -7.58 -9.93
CA ASP A 695 31.19 -7.15 -11.31
C ASP A 695 29.74 -7.48 -11.73
N GLN A 696 29.22 -8.64 -11.31
CA GLN A 696 27.83 -9.03 -11.54
C GLN A 696 26.85 -8.20 -10.69
N ILE A 697 27.20 -7.94 -9.43
CA ILE A 697 26.43 -7.05 -8.54
C ILE A 697 26.37 -5.64 -9.13
N HIS A 698 27.51 -5.01 -9.44
CA HIS A 698 27.56 -3.68 -10.05
C HIS A 698 26.80 -3.62 -11.38
N THR A 699 26.83 -4.68 -12.18
CA THR A 699 26.02 -4.77 -13.41
C THR A 699 24.52 -4.77 -13.08
N GLY A 700 24.07 -5.52 -12.07
CA GLY A 700 22.69 -5.45 -11.57
C GLY A 700 22.32 -4.07 -11.01
N LEU A 701 23.22 -3.43 -10.25
CA LEU A 701 23.01 -2.07 -9.74
C LEU A 701 22.93 -1.04 -10.86
N ALA A 702 23.73 -1.15 -11.93
CA ALA A 702 23.63 -0.30 -13.11
C ALA A 702 22.26 -0.42 -13.80
N ILE A 703 21.75 -1.66 -13.95
CA ILE A 703 20.41 -1.92 -14.48
C ILE A 703 19.33 -1.31 -13.57
N LEU A 704 19.44 -1.43 -12.24
CA LEU A 704 18.52 -0.79 -11.29
C LEU A 704 18.57 0.75 -11.36
N LYS A 705 19.69 1.34 -11.77
CA LYS A 705 19.84 2.79 -12.03
C LYS A 705 19.32 3.26 -13.40
N CYS A 706 18.64 2.40 -14.16
CA CYS A 706 17.90 2.82 -15.35
C CYS A 706 16.62 3.57 -14.97
N LEU A 707 16.00 3.24 -13.83
CA LEU A 707 15.15 4.20 -13.12
C LEU A 707 16.08 5.28 -12.52
N ARG A 708 15.83 6.54 -12.86
CA ARG A 708 16.66 7.69 -12.43
C ARG A 708 16.12 8.33 -11.18
N GLU A 709 14.83 8.67 -11.23
CA GLU A 709 14.14 9.43 -10.21
C GLU A 709 12.63 9.20 -10.29
N ILE A 710 11.96 9.35 -9.16
CA ILE A 710 10.50 9.44 -9.04
C ILE A 710 10.20 10.80 -8.41
N ALA A 711 9.26 11.54 -8.97
CA ALA A 711 8.77 12.80 -8.40
C ALA A 711 7.24 12.76 -8.28
N SER A 712 6.66 13.48 -7.32
CA SER A 712 5.22 13.74 -7.27
C SER A 712 4.82 15.03 -6.57
N VAL A 713 3.62 15.55 -6.88
CA VAL A 713 3.02 16.75 -6.29
C VAL A 713 1.51 16.60 -6.15
N THR A 714 0.95 16.85 -4.96
CA THR A 714 -0.51 16.90 -4.72
C THR A 714 -1.01 18.33 -4.64
N TYR A 715 -2.12 18.63 -5.30
CA TYR A 715 -2.90 19.86 -5.20
C TYR A 715 -4.40 19.55 -5.09
N VAL A 716 -5.25 20.58 -5.15
CA VAL A 716 -6.72 20.46 -5.18
C VAL A 716 -7.23 21.06 -6.49
N GLU A 717 -8.12 20.35 -7.17
CA GLU A 717 -8.75 20.81 -8.41
C GLU A 717 -10.25 20.54 -8.33
N GLN A 718 -11.05 21.60 -8.47
CA GLN A 718 -12.51 21.54 -8.29
C GLN A 718 -12.92 20.94 -6.93
N ASP A 719 -13.48 19.71 -6.91
CA ASP A 719 -13.90 18.97 -5.72
C ASP A 719 -12.96 17.80 -5.36
N ALA A 720 -11.84 17.61 -6.07
CA ALA A 720 -10.94 16.47 -5.92
C ALA A 720 -9.54 16.84 -5.40
N GLN A 721 -8.88 15.87 -4.75
CA GLN A 721 -7.44 15.91 -4.47
C GLN A 721 -6.67 15.26 -5.61
N VAL A 722 -5.54 15.86 -5.99
CA VAL A 722 -4.97 15.68 -7.32
C VAL A 722 -3.45 15.51 -7.27
N THR A 723 -2.85 14.37 -7.68
CA THR A 723 -1.44 14.03 -7.36
C THR A 723 -0.62 13.60 -8.57
N ARG A 724 0.10 14.52 -9.20
CA ARG A 724 0.95 14.18 -10.34
C ARG A 724 2.19 13.44 -9.89
N TYR A 725 2.59 12.40 -10.62
CA TYR A 725 3.87 11.73 -10.56
C TYR A 725 4.58 11.67 -11.93
N GLU A 726 5.89 11.48 -11.87
CA GLU A 726 6.74 11.16 -13.01
C GLU A 726 7.72 10.07 -12.57
N TRP A 727 7.87 9.02 -13.36
CA TRP A 727 8.90 7.98 -13.18
C TRP A 727 9.88 8.12 -14.35
N HIS A 728 11.03 8.73 -14.10
CA HIS A 728 12.04 9.01 -15.12
C HIS A 728 12.92 7.79 -15.34
N PHE A 729 12.86 7.22 -16.55
CA PHE A 729 13.72 6.14 -17.02
C PHE A 729 14.72 6.65 -18.06
N GLN A 730 15.96 6.17 -17.96
CA GLN A 730 17.04 6.39 -18.91
C GLN A 730 17.78 5.06 -19.07
N ASP A 731 17.88 4.56 -20.30
CA ASP A 731 18.65 3.34 -20.60
C ASP A 731 20.15 3.56 -20.40
N LEU A 732 20.94 2.49 -20.38
CA LEU A 732 22.39 2.55 -20.24
C LEU A 732 23.06 3.32 -21.40
N GLU A 733 24.27 3.82 -21.18
CA GLU A 733 25.09 4.49 -22.22
C GLU A 733 25.75 3.51 -23.19
#